data_AF-A0A7C4KU57-F1
#
_entry.id   AF-A0A7C4KU57-F1
#
_cell.length_a   1.000
_cell.length_b   1.000
_cell.length_c   1.000
_cell.angle_alpha   90.00
_cell.angle_beta   90.00
_cell.angle_gamma   90.00
#
_symmetry.space_group_name_H-M   'P 1'
#
loop_
_entity.id
_entity.type
_entity.pdbx_description
1 polymer ?
#
loop_
_entity_poly.entity_id
_entity_poly.type
_entity_poly.pdbx_seq_one_letter_code
_entity_poly.pdbx_strand_id
1 'polypeptide(L)'
;MASLLETHPAAAKARCRCGHGFEAVVVETIDLSRDSRLMGSPGERERLRRVSCPACGAPVEVEAPLYLHDPAARRFFCVLPESQRPREIELRIEFLRRLLDEGGAAVPAYVREARFLYDLESIPADAIAAPAPAAAPPADGGAGAPARVAELSESDFEEVVDAEALARRDAAIVERWKESGQSHYMFWDGHALNVFQRLARPELIGERGDLLFQLHRGENFPVIVLLFVAESGGRPRQVLTWPFNLDNRVDVGFLENLARHFEVRLHLFDTGFRRQRLMALAPPLHKNVAYVLAEARRWLAQIEPGRRNFFLAVSKLDEGAYLRLGERPAALLPEAFSDLPTPSVTRLSLQILTHWSTRKNYEYLIFVKSFPVTTFQAILREVLGRAIHFGLAMSQKMQRLSIELGLAPDLAALHQMLFANFERVVAGERANDLDLEAQLENWRDLCDGAERAGLAVEQRHRERIRQLERQRDEAQNLIPIELVGDVQMLDDLRELSAEELTALLSDPEHRLEALRILCEAGSGGEIEAIEPAVIKMKPREADGLQDALARLGPQARPMLERLSGHAVASAARAGLRGMARLLGPASAGILLREVAAGRRAVWKVAADLLAALPEVDSEALLSLESLARGEGRNRLLQTLERARCPALREWAEGARGDRGPKKS
;
A
#
# COMPACT_ATOMS: atom_id res chain seq x y z
N MET A 1 11.59 3.98 1.68
CA MET A 1 11.58 4.10 3.15
C MET A 1 12.87 4.70 3.68
N ALA A 2 14.05 4.26 3.21
CA ALA A 2 15.33 4.79 3.71
C ALA A 2 15.44 6.33 3.69
N SER A 3 14.84 7.01 2.69
CA SER A 3 14.78 8.48 2.59
C SER A 3 13.94 9.18 3.65
N LEU A 4 12.97 8.48 4.26
CA LEU A 4 12.13 9.01 5.34
C LEU A 4 12.66 8.62 6.74
N LEU A 5 13.72 7.81 6.80
CA LEU A 5 14.30 7.31 8.06
C LEU A 5 15.65 7.93 8.39
N GLU A 6 16.28 8.61 7.44
CA GLU A 6 17.56 9.27 7.63
C GLU A 6 17.43 10.75 7.31
N THR A 7 18.25 11.57 7.97
CA THR A 7 18.32 13.01 7.69
C THR A 7 18.69 13.21 6.23
N HIS A 8 17.78 13.77 5.44
CA HIS A 8 17.91 13.83 3.99
C HIS A 8 17.50 15.21 3.45
N PRO A 9 18.36 15.86 2.63
CA PRO A 9 18.00 17.09 1.95
C PRO A 9 17.19 16.81 0.68
N ALA A 10 16.18 17.63 0.39
CA ALA A 10 15.40 17.56 -0.85
C ALA A 10 15.44 18.88 -1.62
N ALA A 11 15.29 18.79 -2.94
CA ALA A 11 15.09 19.96 -3.78
C ALA A 11 13.63 20.40 -3.69
N ALA A 12 13.41 21.67 -3.36
CA ALA A 12 12.10 22.29 -3.27
C ALA A 12 12.08 23.58 -4.10
N LYS A 13 10.90 23.90 -4.65
CA LYS A 13 10.72 25.15 -5.42
C LYS A 13 10.35 26.28 -4.48
N ALA A 14 11.04 27.41 -4.61
CA ALA A 14 10.78 28.63 -3.87
C ALA A 14 10.45 29.78 -4.83
N ARG A 15 9.65 30.74 -4.38
CA ARG A 15 9.36 31.97 -5.13
C ARG A 15 9.56 33.18 -4.22
N CYS A 16 10.50 34.05 -4.57
CA CYS A 16 10.78 35.27 -3.85
C CYS A 16 9.72 36.35 -4.14
N ARG A 17 9.53 37.30 -3.21
CA ARG A 17 8.68 38.48 -3.42
C ARG A 17 9.10 39.37 -4.61
N CYS A 18 10.35 39.30 -5.05
CA CYS A 18 10.80 39.98 -6.28
C CYS A 18 10.34 39.29 -7.58
N GLY A 19 9.56 38.20 -7.47
CA GLY A 19 9.06 37.42 -8.60
C GLY A 19 10.00 36.29 -9.05
N HIS A 20 11.25 36.26 -8.59
CA HIS A 20 12.21 35.23 -8.97
C HIS A 20 11.86 33.87 -8.33
N GLY A 21 11.59 32.87 -9.18
CA GLY A 21 11.41 31.47 -8.77
C GLY A 21 12.71 30.68 -8.95
N PHE A 22 13.06 29.85 -7.98
CA PHE A 22 14.29 29.06 -7.99
C PHE A 22 14.11 27.72 -7.28
N GLU A 23 14.98 26.75 -7.59
CA GLU A 23 15.09 25.52 -6.81
C GLU A 23 16.07 25.74 -5.67
N ALA A 24 15.68 25.32 -4.48
CA ALA A 24 16.49 25.40 -3.29
C ALA A 24 16.61 24.00 -2.66
N VAL A 25 17.74 23.73 -2.02
CA VAL A 25 17.94 22.50 -1.27
C VAL A 25 17.59 22.79 0.19
N VAL A 26 16.56 22.12 0.70
CA VAL A 26 16.11 22.22 2.10
C VAL A 26 16.23 20.85 2.77
N VAL A 27 16.27 20.83 4.09
CA VAL A 27 16.20 19.56 4.83
C VAL A 27 14.75 19.10 4.80
N GLU A 28 14.48 17.92 4.23
CA GLU A 28 13.12 17.36 4.14
C GLU A 28 12.83 16.43 5.30
N THR A 29 13.80 15.62 5.71
CA THR A 29 13.68 14.67 6.82
C THR A 29 14.80 14.91 7.82
N ILE A 30 14.50 14.82 9.12
CA ILE A 30 15.49 14.82 10.22
C ILE A 30 15.26 13.59 11.08
N ASP A 31 16.29 12.75 11.23
CA ASP A 31 16.34 11.71 12.26
C ASP A 31 16.76 12.36 13.58
N LEU A 32 15.80 12.60 14.47
CA LEU A 32 16.02 13.24 15.77
C LEU A 32 16.95 12.42 16.68
N SER A 33 17.05 11.10 16.48
CA SER A 33 17.96 10.26 17.27
C SER A 33 19.43 10.51 16.92
N ARG A 34 19.71 11.01 15.71
CA ARG A 34 21.07 11.28 15.22
C ARG A 34 21.39 12.78 15.12
N ASP A 35 20.41 13.58 14.71
CA ASP A 35 20.58 14.97 14.29
C ASP A 35 19.70 15.97 15.07
N SER A 36 19.32 15.66 16.31
CA SER A 36 18.56 16.56 17.20
C SER A 36 19.15 17.97 17.33
N ARG A 37 20.47 18.12 17.17
CA ARG A 37 21.16 19.43 17.12
C ARG A 37 20.60 20.39 16.07
N LEU A 38 20.07 19.89 14.95
CA LEU A 38 19.45 20.72 13.91
C LEU A 38 18.17 21.40 14.40
N MET A 39 17.56 20.88 15.47
CA MET A 39 16.37 21.42 16.12
C MET A 39 16.69 22.30 17.34
N GLY A 40 17.97 22.57 17.61
CA GLY A 40 18.44 23.24 18.82
C GLY A 40 17.85 24.65 19.02
N SER A 41 18.59 25.66 18.59
CA SER A 41 18.19 27.05 18.79
C SER A 41 17.04 27.46 17.85
N PRO A 42 16.14 28.39 18.26
CA PRO A 42 15.10 28.93 17.39
C PRO A 42 15.64 29.42 16.03
N GLY A 43 16.83 30.03 16.02
CA GLY A 43 17.49 30.50 14.80
C GLY A 43 17.98 29.39 13.87
N GLU A 44 18.33 28.21 14.40
CA GLU A 44 18.65 27.03 13.57
C GLU A 44 17.39 26.43 12.94
N ARG A 45 16.29 26.36 13.70
CA ARG A 45 14.99 25.91 13.20
C ARG A 45 14.51 26.78 12.04
N GLU A 46 14.59 28.09 12.20
CA GLU A 46 14.19 29.07 11.19
C GLU A 46 15.00 28.90 9.88
N ARG A 47 16.24 28.43 9.96
CA ARG A 47 17.10 28.15 8.79
C ARG A 47 16.74 26.88 8.04
N LEU A 48 16.03 25.92 8.65
CA LEU A 48 15.66 24.67 7.98
C LEU A 48 14.75 24.92 6.76
N ARG A 49 14.00 26.02 6.77
CA ARG A 49 13.06 26.40 5.71
C ARG A 49 13.36 27.73 5.04
N ARG A 50 14.37 28.46 5.49
CA ARG A 50 14.75 29.75 4.88
C ARG A 50 15.96 29.60 3.98
N VAL A 51 15.81 30.10 2.77
CA VAL A 51 16.84 30.12 1.74
C VAL A 51 17.00 31.54 1.21
N SER A 52 18.20 31.92 0.79
CA SER A 52 18.43 33.25 0.22
C SER A 52 18.08 33.25 -1.26
N CYS A 53 17.26 34.21 -1.70
CA CYS A 53 16.95 34.41 -3.11
C CYS A 53 18.23 34.74 -3.89
N PRO A 54 18.58 33.98 -4.94
CA PRO A 54 19.82 34.22 -5.69
C PRO A 54 19.82 35.53 -6.48
N ALA A 55 18.63 36.12 -6.74
CA ALA A 55 18.51 37.36 -7.52
C ALA A 55 18.64 38.63 -6.67
N CYS A 56 18.08 38.65 -5.46
CA CYS A 56 18.02 39.86 -4.62
C CYS A 56 18.56 39.69 -3.21
N GLY A 57 19.01 38.49 -2.84
CA GLY A 57 19.53 38.17 -1.50
C GLY A 57 18.48 38.09 -0.39
N ALA A 58 17.22 38.44 -0.67
CA ALA A 58 16.15 38.40 0.33
C ALA A 58 15.91 36.97 0.84
N PRO A 59 15.64 36.77 2.14
CA PRO A 59 15.27 35.46 2.67
C PRO A 59 13.89 35.06 2.13
N VAL A 60 13.76 33.81 1.74
CA VAL A 60 12.54 33.19 1.22
C VAL A 60 12.25 31.95 2.05
N GLU A 61 11.02 31.86 2.55
CA GLU A 61 10.54 30.65 3.20
C GLU A 61 10.06 29.65 2.15
N VAL A 62 10.49 28.41 2.28
CA VAL A 62 10.17 27.31 1.37
C VAL A 62 8.94 26.57 1.89
N GLU A 63 7.90 26.47 1.05
CA GLU A 63 6.65 25.77 1.38
C GLU A 63 6.77 24.24 1.20
N ALA A 64 7.80 23.64 1.79
CA ALA A 64 8.00 22.19 1.78
C ALA A 64 7.70 21.58 3.17
N PRO A 65 7.06 20.40 3.24
CA PRO A 65 6.94 19.64 4.49
C PRO A 65 8.31 19.33 5.10
N LEU A 66 8.39 19.30 6.42
CA LEU A 66 9.55 18.81 7.18
C LEU A 66 9.11 17.60 8.00
N TYR A 67 9.72 16.45 7.75
CA TYR A 67 9.47 15.22 8.48
C TYR A 67 10.49 15.07 9.61
N LEU A 68 10.00 14.87 10.84
CA LEU A 68 10.84 14.61 12.00
C LEU A 68 10.59 13.18 12.44
N HIS A 69 11.62 12.35 12.38
CA HIS A 69 11.55 10.95 12.74
C HIS A 69 12.37 10.71 14.00
N ASP A 70 11.74 10.18 15.06
CA ASP A 70 12.43 9.71 16.25
C ASP A 70 12.14 8.22 16.45
N PRO A 71 13.00 7.32 15.95
CA PRO A 71 12.80 5.89 16.12
C PRO A 71 12.96 5.45 17.59
N ALA A 72 13.77 6.15 18.38
CA ALA A 72 14.03 5.80 19.78
C ALA A 72 12.80 6.10 20.65
N ALA A 73 12.18 7.27 20.47
CA ALA A 73 10.94 7.63 21.15
C ALA A 73 9.67 7.09 20.46
N ARG A 74 9.81 6.43 19.29
CA ARG A 74 8.70 5.97 18.43
C ARG A 74 7.73 7.12 18.10
N ARG A 75 8.27 8.24 17.61
CA ARG A 75 7.50 9.42 17.22
C ARG A 75 7.79 9.77 15.75
N PHE A 76 6.77 10.27 15.07
CA PHE A 76 6.91 10.81 13.72
C PHE A 76 6.05 12.06 13.60
N PHE A 77 6.63 13.15 13.13
CA PHE A 77 5.95 14.42 12.92
C PHE A 77 6.05 14.84 11.47
N CYS A 78 4.95 15.30 10.89
CA CYS A 78 4.92 16.01 9.63
C CYS A 78 4.65 17.49 9.95
N VAL A 79 5.70 18.30 9.94
CA VAL A 79 5.56 19.74 10.17
C VAL A 79 5.23 20.38 8.84
N LEU A 80 4.17 21.18 8.77
CA LEU A 80 3.74 21.92 7.60
C LEU A 80 3.90 23.42 7.85
N PRO A 81 4.14 24.24 6.82
CA PRO A 81 4.00 25.70 6.92
C PRO A 81 2.56 26.06 7.29
N GLU A 82 2.36 27.14 8.06
CA GLU A 82 1.01 27.61 8.43
C GLU A 82 0.16 27.93 7.20
N SER A 83 0.77 28.41 6.11
CA SER A 83 0.09 28.67 4.83
C SER A 83 -0.52 27.42 4.19
N GLN A 84 -0.06 26.22 4.57
CA GLN A 84 -0.55 24.95 4.05
C GLN A 84 -1.64 24.32 4.91
N ARG A 85 -2.05 24.95 6.01
CA ARG A 85 -3.09 24.43 6.90
C ARG A 85 -4.39 24.04 6.18
N PRO A 86 -4.93 24.83 5.24
CA PRO A 86 -6.13 24.43 4.49
C PRO A 86 -5.97 23.15 3.66
N ARG A 87 -4.73 22.75 3.35
CA ARG A 87 -4.39 21.58 2.53
C ARG A 87 -3.98 20.36 3.36
N GLU A 88 -4.22 20.36 4.68
CA GLU A 88 -3.78 19.26 5.57
C GLU A 88 -4.20 17.89 5.03
N ILE A 89 -5.47 17.72 4.65
CA ILE A 89 -6.01 16.44 4.20
C ILE A 89 -5.29 15.95 2.94
N GLU A 90 -5.07 16.84 1.96
CA GLU A 90 -4.35 16.52 0.73
C GLU A 90 -2.91 16.08 1.03
N LEU A 91 -2.21 16.81 1.90
CA LEU A 91 -0.83 16.54 2.28
C LEU A 91 -0.71 15.25 3.10
N ARG A 92 -1.73 14.92 3.91
CA ARG A 92 -1.79 13.63 4.61
C ARG A 92 -2.00 12.48 3.62
N ILE A 93 -2.84 12.65 2.61
CA ILE A 93 -3.01 11.65 1.55
C ILE A 93 -1.70 11.47 0.76
N GLU A 94 -1.02 12.57 0.40
CA GLU A 94 0.28 12.54 -0.28
C GLU A 94 1.33 11.81 0.55
N PHE A 95 1.42 12.11 1.85
CA PHE A 95 2.29 11.42 2.78
C PHE A 95 2.02 9.92 2.85
N LEU A 96 0.75 9.52 3.00
CA LEU A 96 0.37 8.10 3.05
C LEU A 96 0.66 7.38 1.72
N ARG A 97 0.43 8.04 0.58
CA ARG A 97 0.80 7.49 -0.74
C ARG A 97 2.31 7.31 -0.85
N ARG A 98 3.09 8.30 -0.44
CA ARG A 98 4.56 8.19 -0.41
C ARG A 98 5.02 7.02 0.45
N LEU A 99 4.43 6.82 1.64
CA LEU A 99 4.71 5.66 2.49
C LEU A 99 4.39 4.32 1.80
N LEU A 100 3.30 4.26 1.01
CA LEU A 100 2.94 3.07 0.23
C LEU A 100 3.92 2.81 -0.92
N ASP A 101 4.27 3.85 -1.69
CA ASP A 101 5.18 3.75 -2.83
C ASP A 101 6.61 3.36 -2.41
N GLU A 102 7.02 3.82 -1.23
CA GLU A 102 8.33 3.59 -0.65
C GLU A 102 8.49 2.24 0.09
N GLY A 103 7.41 1.46 0.24
CA GLY A 103 7.32 0.32 1.17
C GLY A 103 7.15 -1.06 0.51
N GLY A 104 8.22 -1.86 0.49
CA GLY A 104 8.16 -3.33 0.42
C GLY A 104 8.18 -4.03 1.80
N ALA A 105 8.40 -3.25 2.88
CA ALA A 105 8.44 -3.69 4.26
C ALA A 105 7.31 -3.03 5.08
N ALA A 106 6.94 -3.61 6.22
CA ALA A 106 5.89 -3.08 7.08
C ALA A 106 6.26 -1.70 7.66
N VAL A 107 5.45 -0.68 7.36
CA VAL A 107 5.59 0.67 7.93
C VAL A 107 5.25 0.64 9.43
N PRO A 108 6.12 1.11 10.34
CA PRO A 108 5.83 1.14 11.78
C PRO A 108 4.57 1.93 12.12
N ALA A 109 3.80 1.48 13.12
CA ALA A 109 2.53 2.11 13.51
C ALA A 109 2.67 3.62 13.80
N TYR A 110 3.71 4.00 14.55
CA TYR A 110 3.95 5.40 14.91
C TYR A 110 4.30 6.31 13.73
N VAL A 111 4.72 5.75 12.58
CA VAL A 111 4.95 6.51 11.34
C VAL A 111 3.63 6.71 10.59
N ARG A 112 2.71 5.73 10.65
CA ARG A 112 1.36 5.87 10.07
C ARG A 112 0.48 6.85 10.83
N GLU A 113 0.68 6.90 12.14
CA GLU A 113 0.02 7.83 13.06
C GLU A 113 0.80 9.15 13.20
N ALA A 114 1.52 9.54 12.13
CA ALA A 114 2.30 10.77 12.09
C ALA A 114 1.45 11.97 12.55
N ARG A 115 1.96 12.73 13.51
CA ARG A 115 1.31 13.95 13.99
C ARG A 115 1.59 15.09 13.01
N PHE A 116 0.53 15.75 12.55
CA PHE A 116 0.65 16.91 11.68
C PHE A 116 0.70 18.17 12.55
N LEU A 117 1.77 18.93 12.37
CA LEU A 117 2.08 20.12 13.13
C LEU A 117 2.15 21.31 12.18
N TYR A 118 1.76 22.49 12.63
CA TYR A 118 1.84 23.71 11.84
C TYR A 118 2.82 24.65 12.52
N ASP A 119 3.86 25.01 11.78
CA ASP A 119 5.02 25.72 12.27
C ASP A 119 5.95 24.89 13.18
N LEU A 120 7.25 25.23 13.15
CA LEU A 120 8.31 24.60 13.93
C LEU A 120 8.19 24.92 15.43
N GLU A 121 7.47 25.99 15.79
CA GLU A 121 7.20 26.35 17.18
C GLU A 121 6.18 25.43 17.86
N SER A 122 5.32 24.76 17.07
CA SER A 122 4.33 23.82 17.59
C SER A 122 4.91 22.45 17.97
N ILE A 123 6.21 22.24 17.71
CA ILE A 123 6.90 21.00 18.08
C ILE A 123 7.04 20.96 19.61
N PRO A 124 6.53 19.91 20.28
CA PRO A 124 6.66 19.77 21.72
C PRO A 124 8.13 19.87 22.17
N ALA A 125 8.40 20.68 23.20
CA ALA A 125 9.76 20.89 23.69
C ALA A 125 10.44 19.58 24.12
N ASP A 126 9.67 18.62 24.63
CA ASP A 126 10.15 17.28 25.00
C ASP A 126 10.49 16.40 23.80
N ALA A 127 9.97 16.71 22.61
CA ALA A 127 10.34 16.02 21.37
C ALA A 127 11.68 16.49 20.80
N ILE A 128 12.14 17.69 21.18
CA ILE A 128 13.40 18.27 20.73
C ILE A 128 14.53 18.00 21.75
N ALA A 129 14.19 17.89 23.03
CA ALA A 129 15.16 17.55 24.06
C ALA A 129 15.86 16.23 23.68
N ALA A 130 17.20 16.26 23.63
CA ALA A 130 17.99 15.05 23.43
C ALA A 130 17.51 14.02 24.46
N PRO A 131 17.26 12.76 24.05
CA PRO A 131 16.82 11.74 24.99
C PRO A 131 17.81 11.74 26.15
N ALA A 132 17.31 11.98 27.37
CA ALA A 132 18.13 11.84 28.56
C ALA A 132 18.86 10.49 28.45
N PRO A 133 20.19 10.44 28.68
CA PRO A 133 20.95 9.21 28.53
C PRO A 133 20.19 8.12 29.26
N ALA A 134 19.80 7.07 28.51
CA ALA A 134 18.83 6.09 28.96
C ALA A 134 19.13 5.71 30.41
N ALA A 135 18.27 6.15 31.32
CA ALA A 135 18.37 5.75 32.71
C ALA A 135 18.38 4.23 32.71
N ALA A 136 19.34 3.63 33.43
CA ALA A 136 19.38 2.19 33.62
C ALA A 136 17.97 1.69 33.95
N PRO A 137 17.53 0.57 33.36
CA PRO A 137 16.15 0.11 33.47
C PRO A 137 15.75 0.12 34.95
N PRO A 138 14.62 0.79 35.29
CA PRO A 138 14.19 0.86 36.67
C PRO A 138 13.96 -0.56 37.18
N ALA A 139 14.55 -0.87 38.34
CA ALA A 139 14.22 -2.08 39.06
C ALA A 139 12.71 -2.11 39.30
N ASP A 140 12.08 -3.22 38.95
CA ASP A 140 10.65 -3.46 39.08
C ASP A 140 10.13 -3.03 40.45
N GLY A 141 9.32 -1.96 40.45
CA GLY A 141 8.52 -1.50 41.57
C GLY A 141 7.09 -1.36 41.09
N GLY A 142 6.28 -2.39 41.33
CA GLY A 142 4.93 -2.49 40.82
C GLY A 142 3.92 -1.54 41.48
N ALA A 143 2.91 -1.15 40.70
CA ALA A 143 1.52 -1.06 41.14
C ALA A 143 0.59 -0.75 39.95
N GLY A 144 -0.39 -1.62 39.71
CA GLY A 144 -1.74 -1.24 39.28
C GLY A 144 -2.04 -1.14 37.78
N ALA A 145 -2.24 -2.29 37.11
CA ALA A 145 -3.02 -2.39 35.87
C ALA A 145 -3.96 -3.62 35.93
N PRO A 146 -5.16 -3.55 35.33
CA PRO A 146 -6.22 -4.54 35.55
C PRO A 146 -6.11 -5.77 34.62
N ALA A 147 -6.49 -6.93 35.18
CA ALA A 147 -6.80 -8.22 34.56
C ALA A 147 -5.85 -8.74 33.46
N ARG A 148 -4.68 -9.23 33.90
CA ARG A 148 -3.86 -10.17 33.11
C ARG A 148 -4.61 -11.49 32.90
N VAL A 149 -4.59 -11.98 31.66
CA VAL A 149 -4.73 -13.39 31.32
C VAL A 149 -3.79 -14.19 32.23
N ALA A 150 -4.29 -15.27 32.83
CA ALA A 150 -3.49 -16.14 33.68
C ALA A 150 -2.20 -16.54 32.95
N GLU A 151 -1.06 -16.05 33.45
CA GLU A 151 0.24 -16.66 33.20
C GLU A 151 0.13 -18.08 33.76
N LEU A 152 0.00 -19.06 32.87
CA LEU A 152 0.26 -20.46 33.20
C LEU A 152 1.70 -20.51 33.73
N SER A 153 1.86 -20.85 35.01
CA SER A 153 3.17 -21.06 35.59
C SER A 153 3.84 -22.24 34.88
N GLU A 154 5.17 -22.18 34.75
CA GLU A 154 6.02 -23.27 34.22
C GLU A 154 5.82 -24.60 34.97
N SER A 155 5.07 -24.62 36.08
CA SER A 155 4.73 -25.82 36.86
C SER A 155 3.59 -26.67 36.29
N ASP A 156 2.79 -26.18 35.33
CA ASP A 156 1.52 -26.83 34.99
C ASP A 156 1.61 -27.79 33.78
N PHE A 157 2.79 -27.98 33.18
CA PHE A 157 2.99 -28.90 32.04
C PHE A 157 4.33 -29.67 32.05
N GLU A 158 4.94 -29.93 33.21
CA GLU A 158 6.01 -30.95 33.29
C GLU A 158 5.41 -32.37 33.33
N GLU A 159 4.72 -32.75 32.27
CA GLU A 159 4.74 -34.16 31.87
C GLU A 159 6.18 -34.39 31.41
N VAL A 160 7.00 -35.05 32.24
CA VAL A 160 8.38 -35.44 31.91
C VAL A 160 8.30 -36.44 30.76
N VAL A 161 8.18 -35.92 29.54
CA VAL A 161 8.34 -36.70 28.33
C VAL A 161 9.80 -37.13 28.35
N ASP A 162 10.03 -38.43 28.56
CA ASP A 162 11.35 -39.05 28.49
C ASP A 162 12.04 -38.62 27.17
N ALA A 163 12.98 -37.69 27.28
CA ALA A 163 13.70 -37.13 26.14
C ALA A 163 14.45 -38.22 25.36
N GLU A 164 14.84 -39.31 26.04
CA GLU A 164 15.48 -40.48 25.43
C GLU A 164 14.47 -41.35 24.66
N ALA A 165 13.22 -41.47 25.16
CA ALA A 165 12.13 -42.11 24.41
C ALA A 165 11.74 -41.30 23.17
N LEU A 166 11.68 -39.97 23.28
CA LEU A 166 11.40 -39.08 22.14
C LEU A 166 12.53 -39.18 21.09
N ALA A 167 13.80 -39.18 21.53
CA ALA A 167 14.95 -39.35 20.65
C ALA A 167 14.96 -40.73 19.94
N ARG A 168 14.62 -41.81 20.66
CA ARG A 168 14.49 -43.15 20.06
C ARG A 168 13.35 -43.24 19.05
N ARG A 169 12.20 -42.64 19.36
CA ARG A 169 11.05 -42.55 18.45
C ARG A 169 11.41 -41.76 17.19
N ASP A 170 12.08 -40.62 17.36
CA ASP A 170 12.56 -39.79 16.25
C ASP A 170 13.53 -40.56 15.35
N ALA A 171 14.47 -41.33 15.92
CA ALA A 171 15.41 -42.14 15.14
C ALA A 171 14.71 -43.16 14.22
N ALA A 172 13.73 -43.91 14.75
CA ALA A 172 12.96 -44.87 13.96
C ALA A 172 12.09 -44.19 12.88
N ILE A 173 11.63 -42.97 13.13
CA ILE A 173 10.90 -42.17 12.13
C ILE A 173 11.86 -41.66 11.03
N VAL A 174 13.04 -41.19 11.41
CA VAL A 174 14.07 -40.72 10.46
C VAL A 174 14.51 -41.85 9.53
N GLU A 175 14.70 -43.08 10.02
CA GLU A 175 15.04 -44.22 9.14
C GLU A 175 13.92 -44.51 8.13
N ARG A 176 12.65 -44.53 8.55
CA ARG A 176 11.51 -44.69 7.63
C ARG A 176 11.43 -43.56 6.60
N TRP A 177 11.77 -42.34 6.99
CA TRP A 177 11.82 -41.20 6.07
C TRP A 177 12.99 -41.32 5.08
N LYS A 178 14.17 -41.77 5.52
CA LYS A 178 15.30 -42.05 4.62
C LYS A 178 14.92 -43.07 3.54
N GLU A 179 14.23 -44.14 3.93
CA GLU A 179 13.75 -45.18 3.02
C GLU A 179 12.74 -44.66 1.99
N SER A 180 11.91 -43.67 2.35
CA SER A 180 10.92 -43.11 1.42
C SER A 180 11.52 -42.25 0.32
N GLY A 181 12.75 -41.74 0.52
CA GLY A 181 13.44 -40.85 -0.41
C GLY A 181 12.80 -39.46 -0.56
N GLN A 182 11.73 -39.15 0.19
CA GLN A 182 11.01 -37.89 0.10
C GLN A 182 11.81 -36.72 0.69
N SER A 183 11.57 -35.51 0.21
CA SER A 183 12.21 -34.30 0.76
C SER A 183 11.66 -33.88 2.12
N HIS A 184 10.50 -34.41 2.50
CA HIS A 184 9.85 -34.15 3.78
C HIS A 184 9.09 -35.38 4.28
N TYR A 185 8.75 -35.38 5.57
CA TYR A 185 7.92 -36.41 6.20
C TYR A 185 7.06 -35.77 7.30
N MET A 186 5.80 -36.19 7.42
CA MET A 186 4.86 -35.64 8.40
C MET A 186 4.28 -36.74 9.27
N PHE A 187 4.16 -36.49 10.57
CA PHE A 187 3.45 -37.38 11.49
C PHE A 187 2.86 -36.61 12.67
N TRP A 188 1.81 -37.17 13.24
CA TRP A 188 1.21 -36.67 14.48
C TRP A 188 1.77 -37.44 15.67
N ASP A 189 2.28 -36.75 16.69
CA ASP A 189 2.84 -37.40 17.89
C ASP A 189 1.82 -37.65 19.01
N GLY A 190 0.65 -37.03 18.92
CA GLY A 190 -0.39 -36.99 19.94
C GLY A 190 -0.80 -35.54 20.26
N HIS A 191 0.14 -34.61 20.17
CA HIS A 191 -0.01 -33.22 20.58
C HIS A 191 0.21 -32.24 19.43
N ALA A 192 1.19 -32.51 18.56
CA ALA A 192 1.57 -31.62 17.46
C ALA A 192 1.79 -32.37 16.14
N LEU A 193 1.66 -31.63 15.04
CA LEU A 193 2.11 -32.10 13.73
C LEU A 193 3.63 -31.89 13.63
N ASN A 194 4.38 -32.97 13.58
CA ASN A 194 5.81 -32.93 13.33
C ASN A 194 6.07 -32.97 11.83
N VAL A 195 6.79 -31.97 11.33
CA VAL A 195 7.15 -31.82 9.91
C VAL A 195 8.67 -31.89 9.81
N PHE A 196 9.18 -32.98 9.23
CA PHE A 196 10.59 -33.14 8.96
C PHE A 196 10.87 -32.64 7.55
N GLN A 197 11.82 -31.72 7.40
CA GLN A 197 12.19 -31.15 6.10
C GLN A 197 13.69 -31.28 5.87
N ARG A 198 14.08 -31.89 4.74
CA ARG A 198 15.48 -31.99 4.31
C ARG A 198 15.84 -30.79 3.45
N LEU A 199 16.93 -30.12 3.76
CA LEU A 199 17.45 -28.95 3.05
C LEU A 199 18.95 -29.11 2.77
N ALA A 200 19.40 -28.59 1.63
CA ALA A 200 20.83 -28.54 1.31
C ALA A 200 21.59 -27.54 2.18
N ARG A 201 20.92 -26.46 2.59
CA ARG A 201 21.49 -25.36 3.39
C ARG A 201 20.46 -24.86 4.42
N PRO A 202 20.18 -25.64 5.47
CA PRO A 202 19.21 -25.27 6.50
C PRO A 202 19.58 -23.98 7.24
N GLU A 203 20.85 -23.59 7.27
CA GLU A 203 21.35 -22.33 7.83
C GLU A 203 20.85 -21.08 7.10
N LEU A 204 20.27 -21.23 5.90
CA LEU A 204 19.66 -20.11 5.18
C LEU A 204 18.23 -19.80 5.66
N ILE A 205 17.62 -20.71 6.42
CA ILE A 205 16.33 -20.49 7.05
C ILE A 205 16.55 -19.58 8.27
N GLY A 206 16.09 -18.34 8.17
CA GLY A 206 16.24 -17.32 9.22
C GLY A 206 15.65 -17.74 10.56
N GLU A 207 15.97 -16.99 11.62
CA GLU A 207 15.54 -17.36 12.97
C GLU A 207 14.02 -17.31 13.16
N ARG A 208 13.35 -16.50 12.34
CA ARG A 208 11.92 -16.26 12.38
C ARG A 208 11.29 -16.62 11.03
N GLY A 209 10.04 -17.03 11.09
CA GLY A 209 9.23 -17.25 9.91
C GLY A 209 7.76 -17.40 10.27
N ASP A 210 6.93 -17.12 9.28
CA ASP A 210 5.49 -17.22 9.40
C ASP A 210 5.01 -18.57 8.87
N LEU A 211 4.08 -19.16 9.59
CA LEU A 211 3.40 -20.37 9.18
C LEU A 211 2.03 -20.00 8.61
N LEU A 212 1.81 -20.34 7.35
CA LEU A 212 0.60 -20.07 6.59
C LEU A 212 -0.13 -21.39 6.32
N PHE A 213 -1.45 -21.36 6.35
CA PHE A 213 -2.33 -22.48 6.05
C PHE A 213 -3.31 -22.07 4.95
N GLN A 214 -3.04 -22.54 3.73
CA GLN A 214 -3.67 -22.05 2.52
C GLN A 214 -4.61 -23.08 1.88
N LEU A 215 -5.58 -22.57 1.10
CA LEU A 215 -6.45 -23.36 0.23
C LEU A 215 -6.37 -22.86 -1.20
N HIS A 216 -5.94 -23.72 -2.12
CA HIS A 216 -5.92 -23.44 -3.54
C HIS A 216 -7.00 -24.25 -4.25
N ARG A 217 -7.98 -23.56 -4.83
CA ARG A 217 -9.06 -24.18 -5.61
C ARG A 217 -8.57 -24.51 -7.01
N GLY A 218 -8.09 -25.74 -7.21
CA GLY A 218 -7.81 -26.27 -8.54
C GLY A 218 -9.05 -26.84 -9.21
N GLU A 219 -9.05 -26.85 -10.55
CA GLU A 219 -10.13 -27.44 -11.36
C GLU A 219 -10.28 -28.96 -11.13
N ASN A 220 -9.15 -29.63 -10.89
CA ASN A 220 -9.09 -31.08 -10.74
C ASN A 220 -9.00 -31.52 -9.28
N PHE A 221 -8.52 -30.65 -8.38
CA PHE A 221 -8.38 -30.97 -6.97
C PHE A 221 -8.19 -29.69 -6.13
N PRO A 222 -8.89 -29.52 -4.99
CA PRO A 222 -8.56 -28.48 -4.02
C PRO A 222 -7.33 -28.90 -3.20
N VAL A 223 -6.28 -28.10 -3.22
CA VAL A 223 -5.04 -28.39 -2.49
C VAL A 223 -4.99 -27.54 -1.23
N ILE A 224 -4.95 -28.19 -0.08
CA ILE A 224 -4.63 -27.55 1.20
C ILE A 224 -3.13 -27.62 1.38
N VAL A 225 -2.51 -26.52 1.81
CA VAL A 225 -1.06 -26.43 1.93
C VAL A 225 -0.69 -25.76 3.23
N LEU A 226 0.28 -26.36 3.94
CA LEU A 226 1.01 -25.69 5.01
C LEU A 226 2.28 -25.08 4.40
N LEU A 227 2.48 -23.77 4.58
CA LEU A 227 3.67 -23.08 4.08
C LEU A 227 4.42 -22.46 5.23
N PHE A 228 5.73 -22.61 5.23
CA PHE A 228 6.61 -21.85 6.12
C PHE A 228 7.38 -20.82 5.31
N VAL A 229 7.24 -19.55 5.66
CA VAL A 229 7.90 -18.42 4.99
C VAL A 229 8.96 -17.88 5.92
N ALA A 230 10.22 -18.21 5.63
CA ALA A 230 11.35 -17.72 6.41
C ALA A 230 11.63 -16.25 6.09
N GLU A 231 11.73 -15.41 7.13
CA GLU A 231 12.27 -14.07 6.96
C GLU A 231 13.76 -14.17 6.63
N SER A 232 14.21 -13.42 5.64
CA SER A 232 15.63 -13.37 5.29
C SER A 232 16.03 -11.91 5.14
N GLY A 233 16.89 -11.43 6.04
CA GLY A 233 17.30 -10.01 6.16
C GLY A 233 17.99 -9.48 4.90
N GLY A 234 17.21 -9.17 3.87
CA GLY A 234 17.66 -8.71 2.56
C GLY A 234 17.86 -9.79 1.48
N ARG A 235 17.58 -11.06 1.77
CA ARG A 235 17.62 -12.16 0.78
C ARG A 235 16.20 -12.55 0.34
N PRO A 236 16.05 -13.23 -0.81
CA PRO A 236 14.75 -13.75 -1.22
C PRO A 236 14.17 -14.65 -0.12
N ARG A 237 12.87 -14.46 0.18
CA ARG A 237 12.14 -15.26 1.17
C ARG A 237 12.19 -16.73 0.75
N GLN A 238 12.62 -17.60 1.67
CA GLN A 238 12.55 -19.03 1.46
C GLN A 238 11.17 -19.53 1.85
N VAL A 239 10.57 -20.35 0.98
CA VAL A 239 9.22 -20.89 1.17
C VAL A 239 9.30 -22.41 1.16
N LEU A 240 8.94 -23.03 2.28
CA LEU A 240 8.76 -24.48 2.39
C LEU A 240 7.27 -24.78 2.26
N THR A 241 6.91 -25.88 1.61
CA THR A 241 5.52 -26.16 1.18
C THR A 241 5.20 -27.63 1.42
N TRP A 242 4.12 -27.90 2.16
CA TRP A 242 3.65 -29.24 2.49
C TRP A 242 2.16 -29.39 2.13
N PRO A 243 1.84 -30.02 0.98
CA PRO A 243 0.46 -30.20 0.54
C PRO A 243 -0.21 -31.40 1.24
N PHE A 244 -1.51 -31.30 1.49
CA PHE A 244 -2.33 -32.38 2.06
C PHE A 244 -3.27 -32.96 1.00
N ASN A 245 -3.25 -34.27 0.85
CA ASN A 245 -4.14 -34.99 -0.06
C ASN A 245 -5.44 -35.40 0.66
N LEU A 246 -6.56 -34.83 0.23
CA LEU A 246 -7.87 -35.12 0.83
C LEU A 246 -8.38 -36.56 0.59
N ASP A 247 -7.82 -37.28 -0.38
CA ASP A 247 -8.11 -38.71 -0.57
C ASP A 247 -7.26 -39.60 0.36
N ASN A 248 -6.23 -39.05 0.99
CA ASN A 248 -5.40 -39.75 1.98
C ASN A 248 -5.98 -39.55 3.39
N ARG A 249 -6.40 -40.66 4.01
CA ARG A 249 -6.97 -40.65 5.37
C ARG A 249 -6.00 -40.13 6.44
N VAL A 250 -4.70 -40.34 6.27
CA VAL A 250 -3.67 -39.88 7.22
C VAL A 250 -3.59 -38.35 7.19
N ASP A 251 -3.51 -37.76 6.00
CA ASP A 251 -3.49 -36.31 5.82
C ASP A 251 -4.76 -35.66 6.36
N VAL A 252 -5.93 -36.24 6.07
CA VAL A 252 -7.20 -35.77 6.63
C VAL A 252 -7.18 -35.85 8.16
N GLY A 253 -6.62 -36.91 8.76
CA GLY A 253 -6.44 -37.01 10.20
C GLY A 253 -5.55 -35.91 10.78
N PHE A 254 -4.46 -35.55 10.09
CA PHE A 254 -3.62 -34.42 10.50
C PHE A 254 -4.40 -33.10 10.48
N LEU A 255 -5.18 -32.85 9.43
CA LEU A 255 -6.00 -31.65 9.30
C LEU A 255 -7.09 -31.57 10.37
N GLU A 256 -7.75 -32.69 10.69
CA GLU A 256 -8.76 -32.74 11.74
C GLU A 256 -8.17 -32.50 13.13
N ASN A 257 -6.95 -32.99 13.40
CA ASN A 257 -6.24 -32.71 14.64
C ASN A 257 -5.82 -31.23 14.72
N LEU A 258 -5.24 -30.68 13.66
CA LEU A 258 -4.88 -29.25 13.57
C LEU A 258 -6.09 -28.32 13.71
N ALA A 259 -7.27 -28.74 13.23
CA ALA A 259 -8.51 -28.00 13.39
C ALA A 259 -8.99 -27.94 14.85
N ARG A 260 -8.62 -28.92 15.68
CA ARG A 260 -8.93 -28.94 17.13
C ARG A 260 -7.87 -28.18 17.92
N HIS A 261 -6.60 -28.44 17.63
CA HIS A 261 -5.44 -27.83 18.29
C HIS A 261 -4.32 -27.61 17.28
N PHE A 262 -3.95 -26.36 17.05
CA PHE A 262 -2.95 -26.02 16.03
C PHE A 262 -1.56 -25.87 16.66
N GLU A 263 -0.74 -26.91 16.52
CA GLU A 263 0.67 -26.89 16.89
C GLU A 263 1.48 -27.65 15.83
N VAL A 264 2.53 -27.01 15.32
CA VAL A 264 3.43 -27.58 14.32
C VAL A 264 4.86 -27.51 14.83
N ARG A 265 5.55 -28.64 14.79
CA ARG A 265 6.98 -28.76 15.10
C ARG A 265 7.74 -29.01 13.81
N LEU A 266 8.46 -27.99 13.34
CA LEU A 266 9.26 -28.05 12.13
C LEU A 266 10.70 -28.46 12.47
N HIS A 267 11.10 -29.63 12.01
CA HIS A 267 12.44 -30.17 12.16
C HIS A 267 13.20 -30.02 10.85
N LEU A 268 14.26 -29.22 10.84
CA LEU A 268 15.10 -29.00 9.67
C LEU A 268 16.32 -29.91 9.73
N PHE A 269 16.50 -30.69 8.68
CA PHE A 269 17.60 -31.64 8.51
C PHE A 269 18.49 -31.25 7.34
N ASP A 270 19.77 -31.54 7.46
CA ASP A 270 20.70 -31.48 6.32
C ASP A 270 20.55 -32.70 5.39
N THR A 271 21.34 -32.75 4.31
CA THR A 271 21.34 -33.88 3.36
C THR A 271 21.80 -35.20 3.97
N GLY A 272 22.53 -35.16 5.09
CA GLY A 272 22.96 -36.32 5.87
C GLY A 272 21.95 -36.76 6.93
N PHE A 273 20.73 -36.21 6.91
CA PHE A 273 19.66 -36.48 7.89
C PHE A 273 20.09 -36.20 9.33
N ARG A 274 20.95 -35.21 9.55
CA ARG A 274 21.22 -34.67 10.90
C ARG A 274 20.32 -33.48 11.15
N ARG A 275 19.62 -33.49 12.29
CA ARG A 275 18.74 -32.39 12.68
C ARG A 275 19.60 -31.17 13.01
N GLN A 276 19.45 -30.14 12.20
CA GLN A 276 20.12 -28.86 12.39
C GLN A 276 19.28 -27.93 13.26
N ARG A 277 17.95 -28.02 13.17
CA ARG A 277 17.04 -27.11 13.88
C ARG A 277 15.69 -27.72 14.19
N LEU A 278 15.09 -27.25 15.28
CA LEU A 278 13.69 -27.49 15.65
C LEU A 278 13.01 -26.14 15.91
N MET A 279 11.80 -25.96 15.36
CA MET A 279 10.95 -24.80 15.58
C MET A 279 9.57 -25.25 16.02
N ALA A 280 9.08 -24.77 17.16
CA ALA A 280 7.70 -24.96 17.60
C ALA A 280 6.87 -23.74 17.18
N LEU A 281 5.82 -23.96 16.39
CA LEU A 281 5.00 -22.92 15.78
C LEU A 281 3.54 -23.20 16.14
N ALA A 282 2.91 -22.29 16.89
CA ALA A 282 1.52 -22.40 17.32
C ALA A 282 0.72 -21.11 17.06
N PRO A 283 0.68 -20.59 15.81
CA PRO A 283 -0.20 -19.47 15.50
C PRO A 283 -1.67 -19.88 15.68
N PRO A 284 -2.59 -18.94 15.96
CA PRO A 284 -3.99 -19.24 16.27
C PRO A 284 -4.82 -19.63 15.03
N LEU A 285 -4.41 -20.65 14.28
CA LEU A 285 -4.98 -21.05 12.99
C LEU A 285 -5.95 -22.23 13.05
N HIS A 286 -6.25 -22.80 14.22
CA HIS A 286 -7.16 -23.95 14.35
C HIS A 286 -8.53 -23.71 13.67
N LYS A 287 -9.15 -22.52 13.85
CA LYS A 287 -10.39 -22.17 13.14
C LYS A 287 -10.22 -22.00 11.64
N ASN A 288 -9.04 -21.54 11.18
CA ASN A 288 -8.73 -21.46 9.75
C ASN A 288 -8.70 -22.86 9.15
N VAL A 289 -8.05 -23.82 9.82
CA VAL A 289 -7.99 -25.21 9.37
C VAL A 289 -9.38 -25.82 9.27
N ALA A 290 -10.21 -25.65 10.31
CA ALA A 290 -11.59 -26.14 10.29
C ALA A 290 -12.40 -25.57 9.11
N TYR A 291 -12.31 -24.24 8.88
CA TYR A 291 -13.01 -23.55 7.81
C TYR A 291 -12.50 -23.97 6.42
N VAL A 292 -11.19 -24.00 6.23
CA VAL A 292 -10.52 -24.42 4.99
C VAL A 292 -10.86 -25.87 4.65
N LEU A 293 -10.80 -26.79 5.62
CA LEU A 293 -11.11 -28.20 5.41
C LEU A 293 -12.57 -28.39 4.98
N ALA A 294 -13.50 -27.67 5.62
CA ALA A 294 -14.92 -27.71 5.25
C ALA A 294 -15.17 -27.18 3.83
N GLU A 295 -14.48 -26.10 3.41
CA GLU A 295 -14.58 -25.57 2.05
C GLU A 295 -13.91 -26.47 1.02
N ALA A 296 -12.75 -27.05 1.34
CA ALA A 296 -12.06 -27.96 0.44
C ALA A 296 -12.87 -29.24 0.20
N ARG A 297 -13.53 -29.79 1.23
CA ARG A 297 -14.46 -30.92 1.09
C ARG A 297 -15.66 -30.58 0.22
N ARG A 298 -16.26 -29.39 0.40
CA ARG A 298 -17.37 -28.92 -0.46
C ARG A 298 -16.94 -28.78 -1.91
N TRP A 299 -15.75 -28.24 -2.16
CA TRP A 299 -15.20 -28.11 -3.51
C TRP A 299 -14.89 -29.48 -4.12
N LEU A 300 -14.25 -30.38 -3.38
CA LEU A 300 -13.92 -31.73 -3.85
C LEU A 300 -15.18 -32.52 -4.23
N ALA A 301 -16.27 -32.36 -3.47
CA ALA A 301 -17.55 -33.00 -3.76
C ALA A 301 -18.19 -32.53 -5.09
N GLN A 302 -17.83 -31.35 -5.58
CA GLN A 302 -18.28 -30.82 -6.87
C GLN A 302 -17.46 -31.34 -8.05
N ILE A 303 -16.29 -31.95 -7.80
CA ILE A 303 -15.41 -32.50 -8.83
C ILE A 303 -15.73 -33.99 -9.03
N GLU A 304 -15.98 -34.38 -10.27
CA GLU A 304 -16.20 -35.77 -10.67
C GLU A 304 -15.02 -36.66 -10.22
N PRO A 305 -15.28 -37.82 -9.58
CA PRO A 305 -14.21 -38.68 -9.05
C PRO A 305 -13.11 -39.03 -10.05
N GLY A 306 -13.46 -39.29 -11.31
CA GLY A 306 -12.49 -39.62 -12.37
C GLY A 306 -11.60 -38.45 -12.82
N ARG A 307 -11.98 -37.21 -12.50
CA ARG A 307 -11.19 -36.00 -12.81
C ARG A 307 -10.27 -35.58 -11.66
N ARG A 308 -10.37 -36.24 -10.50
CA ARG A 308 -9.58 -35.90 -9.31
C ARG A 308 -8.13 -36.28 -9.50
N ASN A 309 -7.24 -35.29 -9.45
CA ASN A 309 -5.81 -35.52 -9.57
C ASN A 309 -5.02 -34.57 -8.66
N PHE A 310 -4.65 -35.07 -7.48
CA PHE A 310 -3.88 -34.33 -6.48
C PHE A 310 -2.50 -33.91 -7.01
N PHE A 311 -1.74 -34.81 -7.62
CA PHE A 311 -0.37 -34.53 -8.08
C PHE A 311 -0.34 -33.46 -9.17
N LEU A 312 -1.29 -33.48 -10.10
CA LEU A 312 -1.43 -32.43 -11.12
C LEU A 312 -1.80 -31.08 -10.51
N ALA A 313 -2.60 -31.06 -9.44
CA ALA A 313 -2.94 -29.83 -8.76
C ALA A 313 -1.76 -29.26 -7.96
N VAL A 314 -0.96 -30.13 -7.31
CA VAL A 314 0.28 -29.73 -6.62
C VAL A 314 1.32 -29.23 -7.62
N SER A 315 1.52 -29.89 -8.76
CA SER A 315 2.51 -29.45 -9.75
C SER A 315 2.22 -28.03 -10.28
N LYS A 316 0.93 -27.67 -10.42
CA LYS A 316 0.51 -26.31 -10.79
C LYS A 316 0.87 -25.27 -9.73
N LEU A 317 0.90 -25.65 -8.45
CA LEU A 317 1.38 -24.75 -7.39
C LEU A 317 2.89 -24.55 -7.45
N ASP A 318 3.62 -25.54 -7.95
CA ASP A 318 5.07 -25.54 -8.16
C ASP A 318 5.57 -24.76 -9.37
N GLU A 319 4.65 -24.33 -10.25
CA GLU A 319 4.98 -23.41 -11.32
C GLU A 319 5.42 -22.05 -10.77
N GLY A 320 6.61 -21.56 -11.16
CA GLY A 320 7.21 -20.34 -10.61
C GLY A 320 6.40 -19.04 -10.82
N ALA A 321 5.41 -19.05 -11.72
CA ALA A 321 4.49 -17.95 -11.94
C ALA A 321 3.33 -17.90 -10.90
N TYR A 322 3.13 -18.97 -10.12
CA TYR A 322 2.03 -19.03 -9.17
C TYR A 322 2.31 -18.18 -7.93
N LEU A 323 1.51 -17.12 -7.74
CA LEU A 323 1.67 -16.17 -6.64
C LEU A 323 1.13 -16.71 -5.31
N ARG A 324 1.83 -17.69 -4.71
CA ARG A 324 1.45 -18.37 -3.45
C ARG A 324 1.21 -17.42 -2.28
N LEU A 325 2.02 -16.38 -2.17
CA LEU A 325 1.90 -15.40 -1.10
C LEU A 325 0.83 -14.34 -1.38
N GLY A 326 0.19 -14.39 -2.56
CA GLY A 326 -0.83 -13.46 -3.01
C GLY A 326 -0.30 -12.08 -3.40
N GLU A 327 -1.01 -11.42 -4.31
CA GLU A 327 -0.63 -10.11 -4.88
C GLU A 327 -0.85 -8.91 -3.93
N ARG A 328 -1.89 -8.98 -3.09
CA ARG A 328 -2.37 -7.83 -2.32
C ARG A 328 -1.83 -7.90 -0.89
N PRO A 329 -1.26 -6.84 -0.32
CA PRO A 329 -0.98 -6.83 1.11
C PRO A 329 -2.30 -6.88 1.91
N ALA A 330 -2.33 -7.66 2.99
CA ALA A 330 -3.42 -7.60 3.96
C ALA A 330 -3.03 -6.62 5.06
N ALA A 331 -3.53 -5.39 4.98
CA ALA A 331 -3.23 -4.33 5.95
C ALA A 331 -4.19 -4.36 7.15
N LEU A 332 -4.50 -5.54 7.69
CA LEU A 332 -5.33 -5.69 8.89
C LEU A 332 -4.43 -5.97 10.10
N LEU A 333 -3.94 -4.91 10.74
CA LEU A 333 -3.18 -5.03 11.97
C LEU A 333 -4.12 -4.90 13.16
N PRO A 334 -4.19 -5.89 14.08
CA PRO A 334 -5.11 -5.85 15.21
C PRO A 334 -5.04 -4.56 16.03
N GLU A 335 -3.84 -4.01 16.19
CA GLU A 335 -3.58 -2.81 16.97
C GLU A 335 -4.21 -1.56 16.35
N ALA A 336 -4.38 -1.53 15.02
CA ALA A 336 -5.01 -0.42 14.32
C ALA A 336 -6.53 -0.33 14.57
N PHE A 337 -7.13 -1.37 15.16
CA PHE A 337 -8.58 -1.44 15.41
C PHE A 337 -8.92 -1.52 16.90
N SER A 338 -7.93 -1.56 17.79
CA SER A 338 -8.15 -1.63 19.24
C SER A 338 -8.52 -0.28 19.87
N ASP A 339 -8.14 0.83 19.23
CA ASP A 339 -8.48 2.18 19.69
C ASP A 339 -9.17 2.97 18.57
N LEU A 340 -10.49 3.11 18.70
CA LEU A 340 -11.35 3.83 17.77
C LEU A 340 -11.98 5.02 18.51
N PRO A 341 -11.20 6.09 18.76
CA PRO A 341 -11.59 7.14 19.70
C PRO A 341 -12.71 8.04 19.18
N THR A 342 -12.89 8.10 17.85
CA THR A 342 -13.83 9.03 17.21
C THR A 342 -14.74 8.37 16.19
N PRO A 343 -15.91 8.98 15.89
CA PRO A 343 -16.80 8.51 14.83
C PRO A 343 -16.13 8.44 13.45
N SER A 344 -15.32 9.41 13.04
CA SER A 344 -14.68 9.39 11.71
C SER A 344 -13.72 8.21 11.54
N VAL A 345 -12.87 7.94 12.54
CA VAL A 345 -11.96 6.78 12.54
C VAL A 345 -12.75 5.47 12.52
N THR A 346 -13.81 5.39 13.32
CA THR A 346 -14.69 4.21 13.35
C THR A 346 -15.40 3.98 12.01
N ARG A 347 -15.88 5.05 11.36
CA ARG A 347 -16.53 5.00 10.05
C ARG A 347 -15.57 4.48 8.98
N LEU A 348 -14.33 4.96 8.95
CA LEU A 348 -13.31 4.47 8.02
C LEU A 348 -12.99 2.98 8.28
N SER A 349 -12.82 2.59 9.53
CA SER A 349 -12.59 1.19 9.92
C SER A 349 -13.74 0.29 9.48
N LEU A 350 -14.98 0.74 9.64
CA LEU A 350 -16.18 0.03 9.18
C LEU A 350 -16.20 -0.16 7.64
N GLN A 351 -15.77 0.85 6.88
CA GLN A 351 -15.66 0.75 5.42
C GLN A 351 -14.59 -0.28 5.01
N ILE A 352 -13.42 -0.26 5.64
CA ILE A 352 -12.34 -1.24 5.42
C ILE A 352 -12.85 -2.66 5.71
N LEU A 353 -13.53 -2.86 6.84
CA LEU A 353 -14.08 -4.17 7.19
C LEU A 353 -15.23 -4.59 6.27
N THR A 354 -16.05 -3.66 5.77
CA THR A 354 -17.07 -3.95 4.77
C THR A 354 -16.45 -4.52 3.50
N HIS A 355 -15.35 -3.92 3.02
CA HIS A 355 -14.58 -4.44 1.89
C HIS A 355 -14.03 -5.84 2.15
N TRP A 356 -13.34 -6.04 3.28
CA TRP A 356 -12.71 -7.33 3.62
C TRP A 356 -13.72 -8.42 3.95
N SER A 357 -14.92 -8.06 4.39
CA SER A 357 -15.98 -9.02 4.66
C SER A 357 -16.67 -9.52 3.41
N THR A 358 -16.48 -8.93 2.22
CA THR A 358 -17.02 -9.52 0.98
C THR A 358 -16.48 -10.94 0.80
N ARG A 359 -17.28 -11.86 0.22
CA ARG A 359 -16.91 -13.29 0.15
C ARG A 359 -15.52 -13.49 -0.46
N LYS A 360 -15.25 -12.84 -1.61
CA LYS A 360 -13.98 -12.94 -2.31
C LYS A 360 -12.79 -12.45 -1.47
N ASN A 361 -12.92 -11.30 -0.79
CA ASN A 361 -11.83 -10.75 0.00
C ASN A 361 -11.63 -11.51 1.31
N TYR A 362 -12.71 -11.96 1.94
CA TYR A 362 -12.64 -12.80 3.12
C TYR A 362 -11.97 -14.15 2.79
N GLU A 363 -12.39 -14.80 1.70
CA GLU A 363 -11.73 -16.02 1.21
C GLU A 363 -10.26 -15.76 0.88
N TYR A 364 -9.90 -14.64 0.23
CA TYR A 364 -8.49 -14.30 -0.01
C TYR A 364 -7.70 -14.13 1.29
N LEU A 365 -8.27 -13.43 2.27
CA LEU A 365 -7.66 -13.15 3.56
C LEU A 365 -7.40 -14.45 4.34
N ILE A 366 -8.35 -15.38 4.34
CA ILE A 366 -8.22 -16.67 5.05
C ILE A 366 -7.41 -17.69 4.24
N PHE A 367 -7.72 -17.90 2.96
CA PHE A 367 -7.14 -18.97 2.15
C PHE A 367 -5.77 -18.66 1.57
N VAL A 368 -5.42 -17.39 1.39
CA VAL A 368 -4.12 -16.99 0.83
C VAL A 368 -3.27 -16.38 1.92
N LYS A 369 -3.80 -15.39 2.66
CA LYS A 369 -3.03 -14.70 3.70
C LYS A 369 -3.00 -15.42 5.04
N SER A 370 -3.76 -16.50 5.20
CA SER A 370 -3.84 -17.27 6.45
C SER A 370 -4.13 -16.39 7.66
N PHE A 371 -4.85 -15.28 7.45
CA PHE A 371 -5.17 -14.37 8.54
C PHE A 371 -6.07 -15.09 9.55
N PRO A 372 -5.78 -15.07 10.86
CA PRO A 372 -6.56 -15.86 11.81
C PRO A 372 -8.04 -15.44 11.84
N VAL A 373 -8.95 -16.41 11.66
CA VAL A 373 -10.41 -16.20 11.68
C VAL A 373 -10.84 -15.61 13.03
N THR A 374 -10.25 -16.08 14.13
CA THR A 374 -10.50 -15.56 15.49
C THR A 374 -10.15 -14.08 15.61
N THR A 375 -8.97 -13.69 15.11
CA THR A 375 -8.51 -12.30 15.11
C THR A 375 -9.41 -11.43 14.24
N PHE A 376 -9.79 -11.88 13.04
CA PHE A 376 -10.72 -11.14 12.19
C PHE A 376 -12.08 -10.93 12.86
N GLN A 377 -12.62 -11.97 13.50
CA GLN A 377 -13.88 -11.87 14.25
C GLN A 377 -13.78 -10.93 15.45
N ALA A 378 -12.63 -10.89 16.14
CA ALA A 378 -12.40 -9.97 17.25
C ALA A 378 -12.36 -8.51 16.76
N ILE A 379 -11.60 -8.23 15.68
CA ILE A 379 -11.56 -6.90 15.03
C ILE A 379 -12.97 -6.49 14.59
N LEU A 380 -13.71 -7.40 13.95
CA LEU A 380 -15.07 -7.14 13.50
C LEU A 380 -16.01 -6.81 14.67
N ARG A 381 -15.93 -7.55 15.78
CA ARG A 381 -16.72 -7.27 16.99
C ARG A 381 -16.38 -5.90 17.58
N GLU A 382 -15.10 -5.55 17.69
CA GLU A 382 -14.68 -4.24 18.23
C GLU A 382 -15.18 -3.09 17.36
N VAL A 383 -14.92 -3.14 16.04
CA VAL A 383 -15.34 -2.08 15.12
C VAL A 383 -16.86 -1.95 15.07
N LEU A 384 -17.61 -3.06 15.01
CA LEU A 384 -19.08 -3.01 15.01
C LEU A 384 -19.63 -2.51 16.36
N GLY A 385 -19.04 -2.92 17.48
CA GLY A 385 -19.40 -2.42 18.80
C GLY A 385 -19.20 -0.90 18.90
N ARG A 386 -18.08 -0.39 18.38
CA ARG A 386 -17.79 1.05 18.30
C ARG A 386 -18.70 1.79 17.32
N ALA A 387 -19.01 1.20 16.17
CA ALA A 387 -19.96 1.77 15.22
C ALA A 387 -21.36 1.91 15.84
N ILE A 388 -21.82 0.89 16.58
CA ILE A 388 -23.07 0.95 17.34
C ILE A 388 -22.98 2.04 18.42
N HIS A 389 -21.87 2.11 19.15
CA HIS A 389 -21.64 3.12 20.18
C HIS A 389 -21.73 4.55 19.63
N PHE A 390 -21.24 4.82 18.43
CA PHE A 390 -21.37 6.13 17.78
C PHE A 390 -22.64 6.31 16.97
N GLY A 391 -23.45 5.26 16.78
CA GLY A 391 -24.65 5.33 15.95
C GLY A 391 -24.36 5.48 14.45
N LEU A 392 -23.29 4.86 13.97
CA LEU A 392 -22.90 4.93 12.57
C LEU A 392 -23.74 3.98 11.71
N ALA A 393 -24.20 4.48 10.56
CA ALA A 393 -24.91 3.68 9.59
C ALA A 393 -24.03 2.55 9.05
N MET A 394 -24.66 1.40 8.83
CA MET A 394 -23.98 0.16 8.45
C MET A 394 -24.68 -0.47 7.24
N SER A 395 -23.90 -1.14 6.37
CA SER A 395 -24.46 -1.97 5.30
C SER A 395 -25.32 -3.11 5.87
N GLN A 396 -26.29 -3.61 5.09
CA GLN A 396 -27.17 -4.72 5.53
C GLN A 396 -26.37 -5.95 5.99
N LYS A 397 -25.23 -6.21 5.35
CA LYS A 397 -24.33 -7.30 5.74
C LYS A 397 -23.75 -7.08 7.14
N MET A 398 -23.30 -5.87 7.43
CA MET A 398 -22.75 -5.52 8.75
C MET A 398 -23.83 -5.55 9.83
N GLN A 399 -25.05 -5.13 9.52
CA GLN A 399 -26.18 -5.24 10.45
C GLN A 399 -26.46 -6.70 10.85
N ARG A 400 -26.48 -7.63 9.88
CA ARG A 400 -26.63 -9.08 10.16
C ARG A 400 -25.49 -9.61 11.02
N LEU A 401 -24.24 -9.25 10.68
CA LEU A 401 -23.06 -9.65 11.45
C LEU A 401 -23.11 -9.12 12.89
N SER A 402 -23.60 -7.90 13.11
CA SER A 402 -23.79 -7.35 14.46
C SER A 402 -24.76 -8.20 15.30
N ILE A 403 -25.84 -8.68 14.69
CA ILE A 403 -26.82 -9.56 15.36
C ILE A 403 -26.20 -10.95 15.61
N GLU A 404 -25.56 -11.55 14.59
CA GLU A 404 -24.89 -12.86 14.71
C GLU A 404 -23.79 -12.87 15.77
N LEU A 405 -23.10 -11.75 15.96
CA LEU A 405 -22.07 -11.58 16.99
C LEU A 405 -22.63 -11.23 18.38
N GLY A 406 -23.95 -11.08 18.52
CA GLY A 406 -24.63 -10.78 19.77
C GLY A 406 -24.50 -9.32 20.24
N LEU A 407 -24.17 -8.38 19.33
CA LEU A 407 -24.08 -6.95 19.66
C LEU A 407 -25.45 -6.26 19.71
N ALA A 408 -26.46 -6.86 19.07
CA ALA A 408 -27.86 -6.48 19.16
C ALA A 408 -28.74 -7.74 19.10
N PRO A 409 -29.88 -7.78 19.80
CA PRO A 409 -30.74 -8.97 19.83
C PRO A 409 -31.44 -9.21 18.48
N ASP A 410 -31.84 -8.15 17.80
CA ASP A 410 -32.50 -8.19 16.50
C ASP A 410 -32.25 -6.89 15.71
N LEU A 411 -32.82 -6.83 14.51
CA LEU A 411 -32.64 -5.71 13.59
C LEU A 411 -33.34 -4.43 14.07
N ALA A 412 -34.49 -4.55 14.74
CA ALA A 412 -35.24 -3.39 15.25
C ALA A 412 -34.48 -2.73 16.40
N ALA A 413 -34.01 -3.53 17.36
CA ALA A 413 -33.18 -3.09 18.47
C ALA A 413 -31.87 -2.46 17.97
N LEU A 414 -31.24 -3.05 16.94
CA LEU A 414 -30.04 -2.47 16.34
C LEU A 414 -30.30 -1.05 15.82
N HIS A 415 -31.35 -0.85 15.01
CA HIS A 415 -31.68 0.49 14.48
C HIS A 415 -32.03 1.49 15.58
N GLN A 416 -32.78 1.07 16.61
CA GLN A 416 -33.06 1.91 17.78
C GLN A 416 -31.77 2.35 18.49
N MET A 417 -30.82 1.43 18.70
CA MET A 417 -29.52 1.75 19.29
C MET A 417 -28.74 2.72 18.40
N LEU A 418 -28.75 2.53 17.07
CA LEU A 418 -28.03 3.41 16.15
C LEU A 418 -28.58 4.84 16.16
N PHE A 419 -29.90 5.01 16.05
CA PHE A 419 -30.53 6.33 16.14
C PHE A 419 -30.23 7.00 17.48
N ALA A 420 -30.50 6.32 18.59
CA ALA A 420 -30.28 6.88 19.92
C ALA A 420 -28.82 7.28 20.15
N ASN A 421 -27.87 6.45 19.70
CA ASN A 421 -26.45 6.74 19.89
C ASN A 421 -25.94 7.89 18.99
N PHE A 422 -26.48 8.01 17.78
CA PHE A 422 -26.08 9.10 16.89
C PHE A 422 -26.67 10.45 17.33
N GLU A 423 -27.88 10.46 17.88
CA GLU A 423 -28.45 11.66 18.51
C GLU A 423 -27.52 12.21 19.60
N ARG A 424 -26.93 11.34 20.42
CA ARG A 424 -25.97 11.73 21.46
C ARG A 424 -24.65 12.29 20.91
N VAL A 425 -24.16 11.76 19.79
CA VAL A 425 -22.98 12.30 19.09
C VAL A 425 -23.27 13.71 18.58
N VAL A 426 -24.42 13.90 17.93
CA VAL A 426 -24.83 15.20 17.37
C VAL A 426 -25.14 16.23 18.47
N ALA A 427 -25.67 15.78 19.61
CA ALA A 427 -25.90 16.62 20.79
C ALA A 427 -24.62 17.01 21.54
N GLY A 428 -23.45 16.49 21.15
CA GLY A 428 -22.17 16.75 21.81
C GLY A 428 -21.99 16.01 23.14
N GLU A 429 -22.84 15.03 23.45
CA GLU A 429 -22.65 14.16 24.63
C GLU A 429 -21.50 13.17 24.43
N ARG A 430 -21.05 13.00 23.18
CA ARG A 430 -19.91 12.17 22.78
C ARG A 430 -19.01 12.94 21.84
N ALA A 431 -17.77 12.46 21.68
CA ALA A 431 -16.86 12.98 20.69
C ALA A 431 -17.51 12.95 19.30
N ASN A 432 -17.49 14.10 18.62
CA ASN A 432 -18.00 14.26 17.27
C ASN A 432 -16.97 15.02 16.45
N ASP A 433 -16.29 14.30 15.57
CA ASP A 433 -15.34 14.82 14.60
C ASP A 433 -15.88 14.68 13.17
N LEU A 434 -17.17 14.43 13.00
CA LEU A 434 -17.82 14.40 11.68
C LEU A 434 -18.17 15.81 11.26
N ASP A 435 -17.80 16.17 10.03
CA ASP A 435 -18.28 17.40 9.41
C ASP A 435 -19.79 17.32 9.09
N LEU A 436 -20.35 18.44 8.63
CA LEU A 436 -21.77 18.56 8.37
C LEU A 436 -22.26 17.58 7.29
N GLU A 437 -21.46 17.35 6.24
CA GLU A 437 -21.82 16.46 5.14
C GLU A 437 -21.81 15.00 5.60
N ALA A 438 -20.78 14.60 6.36
CA ALA A 438 -20.68 13.26 6.92
C ALA A 438 -21.80 12.97 7.93
N GLN A 439 -22.24 13.97 8.71
CA GLN A 439 -23.40 13.84 9.59
C GLN A 439 -24.70 13.66 8.80
N LEU A 440 -24.90 14.46 7.75
CA LEU A 440 -26.07 14.40 6.88
C LEU A 440 -26.17 13.04 6.17
N GLU A 441 -25.07 12.56 5.61
CA GLU A 441 -24.96 11.24 4.97
C GLU A 441 -25.32 10.13 5.97
N ASN A 442 -24.75 10.14 7.18
CA ASN A 442 -25.05 9.13 8.19
C ASN A 442 -26.54 9.11 8.56
N TRP A 443 -27.18 10.27 8.74
CA TRP A 443 -28.62 10.35 9.01
C TRP A 443 -29.48 9.76 7.88
N ARG A 444 -29.15 10.08 6.63
CA ARG A 444 -29.85 9.53 5.46
C ARG A 444 -29.71 8.02 5.41
N ASP A 445 -28.49 7.51 5.56
CA ASP A 445 -28.21 6.07 5.52
C ASP A 445 -28.92 5.31 6.66
N LEU A 446 -29.03 5.90 7.86
CA LEU A 446 -29.81 5.34 8.96
C LEU A 446 -31.31 5.24 8.63
N CYS A 447 -31.88 6.31 8.09
CA CYS A 447 -33.29 6.34 7.68
C CYS A 447 -33.58 5.32 6.58
N ASP A 448 -32.78 5.31 5.52
CA ASP A 448 -32.90 4.37 4.41
C ASP A 448 -32.66 2.93 4.85
N GLY A 449 -31.77 2.72 5.82
CA GLY A 449 -31.52 1.41 6.43
C GLY A 449 -32.73 0.90 7.21
N ALA A 450 -33.38 1.77 8.00
CA ALA A 450 -34.56 1.44 8.79
C ALA A 450 -35.79 1.19 7.92
N GLU A 451 -36.03 2.02 6.90
CA GLU A 451 -37.14 1.83 5.95
C GLU A 451 -37.01 0.51 5.19
N ARG A 452 -35.80 0.17 4.70
CA ARG A 452 -35.53 -1.14 4.05
C ARG A 452 -35.73 -2.32 4.99
N ALA A 453 -35.58 -2.12 6.30
CA ALA A 453 -35.87 -3.11 7.32
C ALA A 453 -37.36 -3.18 7.69
N GLY A 454 -38.21 -2.34 7.10
CA GLY A 454 -39.64 -2.25 7.42
C GLY A 454 -39.93 -1.54 8.74
N LEU A 455 -38.99 -0.73 9.25
CA LEU A 455 -39.13 0.02 10.48
C LEU A 455 -39.61 1.45 10.18
N ALA A 456 -40.53 1.95 11.01
CA ALA A 456 -41.02 3.32 10.89
C ALA A 456 -39.94 4.31 11.34
N VAL A 457 -39.52 5.20 10.45
CA VAL A 457 -38.60 6.31 10.78
C VAL A 457 -39.39 7.45 11.42
N GLU A 458 -39.01 7.83 12.64
CA GLU A 458 -39.65 8.94 13.35
C GLU A 458 -39.50 10.28 12.62
N GLN A 459 -40.56 11.09 12.67
CA GLN A 459 -40.62 12.39 11.97
C GLN A 459 -39.48 13.34 12.36
N ARG A 460 -39.05 13.33 13.64
CA ARG A 460 -37.94 14.16 14.13
C ARG A 460 -36.61 13.90 13.41
N HIS A 461 -36.33 12.66 13.01
CA HIS A 461 -35.08 12.32 12.31
C HIS A 461 -35.09 12.89 10.89
N ARG A 462 -36.24 12.86 10.20
CA ARG A 462 -36.40 13.50 8.89
C ARG A 462 -36.28 15.02 8.97
N GLU A 463 -36.82 15.62 10.03
CA GLU A 463 -36.67 17.06 10.27
C GLU A 463 -35.22 17.46 10.53
N ARG A 464 -34.45 16.60 11.22
CA ARG A 464 -33.01 16.80 11.42
C ARG A 464 -32.23 16.81 10.10
N ILE A 465 -32.52 15.88 9.19
CA ILE A 465 -31.93 15.87 7.83
C ILE A 465 -32.18 17.20 7.12
N ARG A 466 -33.44 17.67 7.09
CA ARG A 466 -33.80 18.96 6.45
C ARG A 466 -33.13 20.17 7.11
N GLN A 467 -32.85 20.11 8.41
CA GLN A 467 -32.11 21.17 9.10
C GLN A 467 -30.64 21.19 8.66
N LEU A 468 -29.99 20.03 8.59
CA LEU A 468 -28.59 19.91 8.16
C LEU A 468 -28.41 20.31 6.69
N GLU A 469 -29.37 19.96 5.81
CA GLU A 469 -29.38 20.39 4.41
C GLU A 469 -29.40 21.92 4.28
N ARG A 470 -30.26 22.61 5.03
CA ARG A 470 -30.31 24.08 5.05
C ARG A 470 -28.99 24.68 5.54
N GLN A 471 -28.40 24.13 6.60
CA GLN A 471 -27.11 24.59 7.11
C GLN A 471 -25.98 24.41 6.09
N ARG A 472 -26.01 23.33 5.31
CA ARG A 472 -25.02 23.07 4.27
C ARG A 472 -25.17 24.08 3.14
N ASP A 473 -26.39 24.30 2.67
CA ASP A 473 -26.67 25.23 1.58
C ASP A 473 -26.31 26.67 2.00
N GLU A 474 -26.59 27.07 3.25
CA GLU A 474 -26.14 28.34 3.83
C GLU A 474 -24.60 28.44 3.87
N ALA A 475 -23.90 27.38 4.30
CA ALA A 475 -22.44 27.36 4.35
C ALA A 475 -21.78 27.44 2.96
N GLN A 476 -22.37 26.78 1.95
CA GLN A 476 -21.90 26.84 0.56
C GLN A 476 -22.13 28.22 -0.05
N ASN A 477 -23.25 28.88 0.27
CA ASN A 477 -23.55 30.23 -0.19
C ASN A 477 -22.66 31.32 0.44
N LEU A 478 -21.92 30.99 1.51
CA LEU A 478 -20.99 31.91 2.19
C LEU A 478 -19.55 31.83 1.65
N ILE A 479 -19.26 30.96 0.67
CA ILE A 479 -17.95 30.94 0.00
C ILE A 479 -17.85 32.21 -0.88
N PRO A 480 -16.87 33.10 -0.66
CA PRO A 480 -16.73 34.33 -1.44
C PRO A 480 -16.62 34.03 -2.94
N ILE A 481 -17.45 34.71 -3.72
CA ILE A 481 -17.62 34.58 -5.19
C ILE A 481 -16.31 34.73 -5.97
N GLU A 482 -15.25 35.29 -5.37
CA GLU A 482 -13.94 35.48 -6.01
C GLU A 482 -13.21 34.18 -6.41
N LEU A 483 -13.59 33.01 -5.85
CA LEU A 483 -13.02 31.70 -6.23
C LEU A 483 -13.93 30.87 -7.16
N VAL A 484 -15.15 31.33 -7.43
CA VAL A 484 -16.13 30.63 -8.31
C VAL A 484 -15.91 31.00 -9.79
N GLY A 485 -15.22 32.11 -10.07
CA GLY A 485 -14.91 32.55 -11.43
C GLY A 485 -14.13 31.52 -12.26
N ASP A 486 -13.22 30.77 -11.63
CA ASP A 486 -12.39 29.78 -12.32
C ASP A 486 -13.18 28.55 -12.80
N VAL A 487 -14.31 28.21 -12.16
CA VAL A 487 -15.13 27.05 -12.57
C VAL A 487 -16.11 27.42 -13.67
N GLN A 488 -16.74 28.61 -13.59
CA GLN A 488 -17.62 29.09 -14.68
C GLN A 488 -16.83 29.35 -15.97
N MET A 489 -15.61 29.88 -15.87
CA MET A 489 -14.76 30.12 -17.05
C MET A 489 -14.45 28.82 -17.83
N LEU A 490 -14.34 27.67 -17.15
CA LEU A 490 -14.11 26.38 -17.84
C LEU A 490 -15.31 25.92 -18.66
N ASP A 491 -16.52 26.13 -18.14
CA ASP A 491 -17.75 25.81 -18.88
C ASP A 491 -17.94 26.78 -20.05
N ASP A 492 -17.66 28.08 -19.86
CA ASP A 492 -17.72 29.09 -20.93
C ASP A 492 -16.75 28.77 -22.08
N LEU A 493 -15.53 28.30 -21.79
CA LEU A 493 -14.55 27.92 -22.82
C LEU A 493 -15.00 26.71 -23.64
N ARG A 494 -15.79 25.79 -23.07
CA ARG A 494 -16.29 24.60 -23.78
C ARG A 494 -17.39 24.91 -24.78
N GLU A 495 -18.06 26.05 -24.64
CA GLU A 495 -19.08 26.52 -25.58
C GLU A 495 -18.48 27.20 -26.83
N LEU A 496 -17.19 27.53 -26.81
CA LEU A 496 -16.48 28.17 -27.93
C LEU A 496 -16.25 27.22 -29.10
N SER A 497 -16.26 27.77 -30.31
CA SER A 497 -15.93 27.05 -31.53
C SER A 497 -14.43 26.71 -31.62
N ALA A 498 -14.07 25.73 -32.45
CA ALA A 498 -12.67 25.35 -32.67
C ALA A 498 -11.81 26.50 -33.20
N GLU A 499 -12.38 27.42 -34.00
CA GLU A 499 -11.70 28.62 -34.49
C GLU A 499 -11.40 29.60 -33.36
N GLU A 500 -12.35 29.83 -32.45
CA GLU A 500 -12.19 30.70 -31.27
C GLU A 500 -11.18 30.11 -30.28
N LEU A 501 -11.26 28.80 -30.01
CA LEU A 501 -10.29 28.09 -29.19
C LEU A 501 -8.88 28.14 -29.80
N THR A 502 -8.77 28.05 -31.12
CA THR A 502 -7.49 28.21 -31.83
C THR A 502 -6.92 29.61 -31.67
N ALA A 503 -7.74 30.66 -31.68
CA ALA A 503 -7.30 32.02 -31.39
C ALA A 503 -6.75 32.16 -29.96
N LEU A 504 -7.39 31.50 -28.99
CA LEU A 504 -6.97 31.48 -27.58
C LEU A 504 -5.65 30.75 -27.33
N LEU A 505 -5.16 29.91 -28.25
CA LEU A 505 -3.83 29.29 -28.13
C LEU A 505 -2.68 30.31 -28.09
N SER A 506 -2.93 31.55 -28.56
CA SER A 506 -1.96 32.64 -28.47
C SER A 506 -1.99 33.38 -27.13
N ASP A 507 -3.03 33.20 -26.32
CA ASP A 507 -3.20 33.85 -25.02
C ASP A 507 -2.54 33.02 -23.90
N PRO A 508 -1.50 33.52 -23.22
CA PRO A 508 -0.84 32.81 -22.12
C PRO A 508 -1.75 32.40 -20.96
N GLU A 509 -2.86 33.11 -20.72
CA GLU A 509 -3.77 32.82 -19.61
C GLU A 509 -4.72 31.66 -19.92
N HIS A 510 -5.18 31.56 -21.17
CA HIS A 510 -6.22 30.59 -21.58
C HIS A 510 -5.70 29.44 -22.45
N ARG A 511 -4.50 29.54 -23.04
CA ARG A 511 -3.98 28.56 -24.02
C ARG A 511 -3.92 27.13 -23.53
N LEU A 512 -3.64 26.88 -22.24
CA LEU A 512 -3.52 25.52 -21.72
C LEU A 512 -4.87 24.81 -21.77
N GLU A 513 -5.91 25.51 -21.35
CA GLU A 513 -7.25 24.96 -21.30
C GLU A 513 -7.88 24.88 -22.69
N ALA A 514 -7.70 25.93 -23.51
CA ALA A 514 -8.10 25.89 -24.91
C ALA A 514 -7.46 24.70 -25.65
N LEU A 515 -6.17 24.44 -25.44
CA LEU A 515 -5.48 23.28 -26.03
C LEU A 515 -6.08 21.96 -25.53
N ARG A 516 -6.39 21.84 -24.24
CA ARG A 516 -7.05 20.63 -23.70
C ARG A 516 -8.38 20.40 -24.37
N ILE A 517 -9.25 21.40 -24.45
CA ILE A 517 -10.56 21.29 -25.09
C ILE A 517 -10.42 20.90 -26.57
N LEU A 518 -9.51 21.53 -27.31
CA LEU A 518 -9.21 21.16 -28.70
C LEU A 518 -8.74 19.70 -28.83
N CYS A 519 -7.86 19.25 -27.93
CA CYS A 519 -7.41 17.86 -27.91
C CYS A 519 -8.52 16.86 -27.51
N GLU A 520 -9.45 17.25 -26.64
CA GLU A 520 -10.60 16.43 -26.22
C GLU A 520 -11.62 16.25 -27.35
N ALA A 521 -11.82 17.28 -28.17
CA ALA A 521 -12.68 17.19 -29.36
C ALA A 521 -12.16 16.16 -30.38
N GLY A 522 -10.85 15.89 -30.41
CA GLY A 522 -10.24 14.80 -31.18
C GLY A 522 -10.25 14.99 -32.70
N SER A 523 -10.65 16.17 -33.20
CA SER A 523 -10.49 16.54 -34.60
C SER A 523 -9.00 16.73 -34.91
N GLY A 524 -8.50 16.06 -35.95
CA GLY A 524 -7.10 16.21 -36.38
C GLY A 524 -6.83 17.56 -37.07
N GLY A 525 -7.85 18.38 -37.29
CA GLY A 525 -7.76 19.63 -38.07
C GLY A 525 -6.90 20.71 -37.39
N GLU A 526 -6.82 20.68 -36.07
CA GLU A 526 -6.19 21.72 -35.26
C GLU A 526 -4.73 21.39 -34.91
N ILE A 527 -4.19 20.26 -35.37
CA ILE A 527 -2.81 19.82 -35.10
C ILE A 527 -1.78 20.89 -35.52
N GLU A 528 -1.99 21.54 -36.66
CA GLU A 528 -1.08 22.58 -37.16
C GLU A 528 -1.05 23.83 -36.27
N ALA A 529 -2.15 24.12 -35.57
CA ALA A 529 -2.23 25.25 -34.63
C ALA A 529 -1.72 24.88 -33.22
N ILE A 530 -1.88 23.62 -32.80
CA ILE A 530 -1.44 23.12 -31.50
C ILE A 530 0.08 23.12 -31.36
N GLU A 531 0.81 22.68 -32.39
CA GLU A 531 2.27 22.57 -32.35
C GLU A 531 3.00 23.87 -31.94
N PRO A 532 2.77 25.03 -32.61
CA PRO A 532 3.41 26.29 -32.22
C PRO A 532 2.99 26.79 -30.83
N ALA A 533 1.78 26.45 -30.38
CA ALA A 533 1.31 26.78 -29.04
C ALA A 533 2.10 26.01 -27.97
N VAL A 534 2.28 24.70 -28.13
CA VAL A 534 3.09 23.85 -27.24
C VAL A 534 4.55 24.34 -27.18
N ILE A 535 5.11 24.79 -28.30
CA ILE A 535 6.47 25.34 -28.34
C ILE A 535 6.63 26.60 -27.47
N LYS A 536 5.59 27.44 -27.39
CA LYS A 536 5.56 28.66 -26.58
C LYS A 536 5.22 28.41 -25.09
N MET A 537 4.90 27.17 -24.70
CA MET A 537 4.50 26.84 -23.34
C MET A 537 5.68 26.76 -22.36
N LYS A 538 5.43 27.25 -21.15
CA LYS A 538 6.33 27.09 -20.00
C LYS A 538 6.39 25.60 -19.61
N PRO A 539 7.47 25.16 -18.96
CA PRO A 539 7.62 23.79 -18.48
C PRO A 539 6.40 23.20 -17.77
N ARG A 540 5.77 23.98 -16.86
CA ARG A 540 4.61 23.51 -16.07
C ARG A 540 3.36 23.25 -16.92
N GLU A 541 3.10 24.08 -17.93
CA GLU A 541 1.95 23.90 -18.84
C GLU A 541 2.16 22.65 -19.69
N ALA A 542 3.33 22.55 -20.33
CA ALA A 542 3.70 21.43 -21.19
C ALA A 542 3.72 20.07 -20.46
N ASP A 543 4.09 20.07 -19.17
CA ASP A 543 4.17 18.84 -18.37
C ASP A 543 2.78 18.19 -18.14
N GLY A 544 1.69 18.97 -18.17
CA GLY A 544 0.31 18.52 -17.97
C GLY A 544 -0.47 18.15 -19.24
N LEU A 545 0.18 18.12 -20.41
CA LEU A 545 -0.47 17.92 -21.71
C LEU A 545 -0.46 16.49 -22.24
N GLN A 546 0.22 15.56 -21.58
CA GLN A 546 0.46 14.21 -22.10
C GLN A 546 -0.83 13.45 -22.48
N ASP A 547 -1.88 13.52 -21.65
CA ASP A 547 -3.14 12.83 -21.91
C ASP A 547 -3.95 13.54 -22.97
N ALA A 548 -3.94 14.88 -22.99
CA ALA A 548 -4.61 15.68 -24.01
C ALA A 548 -4.02 15.39 -25.40
N LEU A 549 -2.70 15.52 -25.55
CA LEU A 549 -2.03 15.29 -26.84
C LEU A 549 -2.21 13.86 -27.37
N ALA A 550 -2.32 12.87 -26.49
CA ALA A 550 -2.56 11.48 -26.88
C ALA A 550 -4.01 11.24 -27.37
N ARG A 551 -5.00 12.03 -26.90
CA ARG A 551 -6.40 11.94 -27.35
C ARG A 551 -6.59 12.35 -28.82
N LEU A 552 -5.68 13.14 -29.37
CA LEU A 552 -5.65 13.44 -30.81
C LEU A 552 -5.39 12.19 -31.66
N GLY A 553 -5.03 11.04 -31.08
CA GLY A 553 -4.94 9.77 -31.81
C GLY A 553 -3.75 9.66 -32.77
N PRO A 554 -3.75 8.66 -33.66
CA PRO A 554 -2.62 8.34 -34.54
C PRO A 554 -2.17 9.49 -35.45
N GLN A 555 -3.08 10.38 -35.85
CA GLN A 555 -2.79 11.56 -36.67
C GLN A 555 -1.84 12.56 -35.98
N ALA A 556 -1.75 12.54 -34.64
CA ALA A 556 -0.82 13.39 -33.90
C ALA A 556 0.63 12.91 -33.94
N ARG A 557 0.88 11.67 -34.40
CA ARG A 557 2.23 11.08 -34.38
C ARG A 557 3.30 11.95 -35.06
N PRO A 558 3.10 12.50 -36.28
CA PRO A 558 4.11 13.34 -36.92
C PRO A 558 4.42 14.62 -36.13
N MET A 559 3.40 15.24 -35.52
CA MET A 559 3.58 16.41 -34.65
C MET A 559 4.36 16.04 -33.39
N LEU A 560 4.00 14.94 -32.73
CA LEU A 560 4.67 14.50 -31.51
C LEU A 560 6.14 14.11 -31.75
N GLU A 561 6.44 13.50 -32.91
CA GLU A 561 7.82 13.24 -33.34
C GLU A 561 8.61 14.54 -33.53
N ARG A 562 8.03 15.54 -34.21
CA ARG A 562 8.65 16.88 -34.34
C ARG A 562 8.87 17.57 -33.00
N LEU A 563 7.84 17.58 -32.13
CA LEU A 563 7.92 18.14 -30.79
C LEU A 563 9.02 17.46 -29.98
N SER A 564 9.08 16.12 -29.98
CA SER A 564 10.10 15.35 -29.27
C SER A 564 11.53 15.68 -29.73
N GLY A 565 11.72 16.01 -31.02
CA GLY A 565 12.99 16.41 -31.60
C GLY A 565 13.37 17.87 -31.34
N HIS A 566 12.43 18.71 -30.89
CA HIS A 566 12.57 20.16 -30.84
C HIS A 566 13.64 20.67 -29.85
N ALA A 567 14.26 21.82 -30.15
CA ALA A 567 15.31 22.42 -29.31
C ALA A 567 14.79 22.95 -27.96
N VAL A 568 13.51 23.34 -27.91
CA VAL A 568 12.85 23.81 -26.68
C VAL A 568 12.49 22.62 -25.79
N ALA A 569 13.10 22.55 -24.60
CA ALA A 569 12.96 21.41 -23.70
C ALA A 569 11.53 21.14 -23.21
N SER A 570 10.68 22.16 -23.04
CA SER A 570 9.26 21.95 -22.67
C SER A 570 8.50 21.22 -23.77
N ALA A 571 8.66 21.65 -25.02
CA ALA A 571 8.08 21.00 -26.19
C ALA A 571 8.57 19.55 -26.36
N ALA A 572 9.88 19.33 -26.24
CA ALA A 572 10.47 17.99 -26.33
C ALA A 572 9.91 17.02 -25.27
N ARG A 573 9.77 17.48 -24.02
CA ARG A 573 9.17 16.68 -22.94
C ARG A 573 7.69 16.37 -23.20
N ALA A 574 6.91 17.35 -23.65
CA ALA A 574 5.50 17.15 -24.00
C ALA A 574 5.34 16.15 -25.16
N GLY A 575 6.15 16.29 -26.21
CA GLY A 575 6.20 15.36 -27.33
C GLY A 575 6.48 13.93 -26.88
N LEU A 576 7.54 13.71 -26.09
CA LEU A 576 7.88 12.37 -25.60
C LEU A 576 6.79 11.74 -24.73
N ARG A 577 6.20 12.51 -23.81
CA ARG A 577 5.11 11.99 -22.95
C ARG A 577 3.86 11.69 -23.76
N GLY A 578 3.51 12.56 -24.70
CA GLY A 578 2.41 12.34 -25.64
C GLY A 578 2.63 11.07 -26.46
N MET A 579 3.83 10.85 -27.01
CA MET A 579 4.14 9.62 -27.76
C MET A 579 4.11 8.38 -26.88
N ALA A 580 4.68 8.42 -25.68
CA ALA A 580 4.67 7.29 -24.75
C ALA A 580 3.23 6.90 -24.39
N ARG A 581 2.35 7.89 -24.22
CA ARG A 581 0.93 7.68 -23.96
C ARG A 581 0.16 7.16 -25.17
N LEU A 582 0.43 7.70 -26.36
CA LEU A 582 -0.24 7.32 -27.61
C LEU A 582 0.18 5.93 -28.12
N LEU A 583 1.48 5.62 -28.09
CA LEU A 583 2.06 4.41 -28.69
C LEU A 583 2.29 3.29 -27.66
N GLY A 584 2.30 3.60 -26.37
CA GLY A 584 2.59 2.62 -25.32
C GLY A 584 3.96 1.94 -25.54
N PRO A 585 4.03 0.59 -25.53
CA PRO A 585 5.26 -0.15 -25.79
C PRO A 585 5.99 0.22 -27.09
N ALA A 586 5.27 0.58 -28.16
CA ALA A 586 5.87 0.94 -29.45
C ALA A 586 6.64 2.28 -29.42
N SER A 587 6.54 3.05 -28.34
CA SER A 587 7.36 4.26 -28.13
C SER A 587 8.81 3.95 -27.74
N ALA A 588 9.11 2.72 -27.31
CA ALA A 588 10.39 2.37 -26.71
C ALA A 588 11.59 2.67 -27.61
N GLY A 589 11.51 2.39 -28.91
CA GLY A 589 12.59 2.69 -29.85
C GLY A 589 12.94 4.18 -29.89
N ILE A 590 11.95 5.07 -29.76
CA ILE A 590 12.17 6.52 -29.74
C ILE A 590 12.76 6.95 -28.40
N LEU A 591 12.23 6.45 -27.28
CA LEU A 591 12.73 6.73 -25.94
C LEU A 591 14.20 6.29 -25.78
N LEU A 592 14.56 5.13 -26.33
CA LEU A 592 15.94 4.63 -26.33
C LEU A 592 16.91 5.54 -27.09
N ARG A 593 16.51 6.04 -28.27
CA ARG A 593 17.33 7.01 -29.01
C ARG A 593 17.57 8.28 -28.21
N GLU A 594 16.57 8.77 -27.50
CA GLU A 594 16.69 9.97 -26.66
C GLU A 594 17.58 9.78 -25.43
N VAL A 595 17.46 8.63 -24.76
CA VAL A 595 18.36 8.25 -23.66
C VAL A 595 19.80 8.15 -24.15
N ALA A 596 20.02 7.54 -25.32
CA ALA A 596 21.34 7.42 -25.93
C ALA A 596 21.93 8.79 -26.30
N ALA A 597 21.14 9.65 -26.95
CA ALA A 597 21.54 11.00 -27.34
C ALA A 597 21.89 11.88 -26.12
N GLY A 598 21.17 11.72 -25.01
CA GLY A 598 21.54 12.34 -23.74
C GLY A 598 21.35 13.85 -23.68
N ARG A 599 20.38 14.39 -24.43
CA ARG A 599 20.06 15.82 -24.43
C ARG A 599 19.64 16.24 -23.02
N ARG A 600 20.44 17.11 -22.39
CA ARG A 600 20.49 17.37 -20.92
C ARG A 600 19.12 17.54 -20.25
N ALA A 601 18.13 18.11 -20.96
CA ALA A 601 16.81 18.40 -20.43
C ALA A 601 15.72 17.34 -20.71
N VAL A 602 16.01 16.35 -21.55
CA VAL A 602 15.01 15.45 -22.14
C VAL A 602 15.31 13.98 -21.84
N TRP A 603 16.58 13.60 -21.78
CA TRP A 603 16.98 12.18 -21.62
C TRP A 603 16.46 11.57 -20.32
N LYS A 604 16.36 12.35 -19.23
CA LYS A 604 15.80 11.85 -17.95
C LYS A 604 14.32 11.50 -18.09
N VAL A 605 13.55 12.34 -18.78
CA VAL A 605 12.13 12.06 -19.05
C VAL A 605 11.99 10.84 -19.94
N ALA A 606 12.83 10.70 -20.97
CA ALA A 606 12.85 9.50 -21.80
C ALA A 606 13.18 8.24 -20.98
N ALA A 607 14.14 8.34 -20.05
CA ALA A 607 14.54 7.25 -19.16
C ALA A 607 13.42 6.84 -18.19
N ASP A 608 12.73 7.82 -17.58
CA ASP A 608 11.63 7.56 -16.66
C ASP A 608 10.43 6.92 -17.40
N LEU A 609 10.10 7.42 -18.60
CA LEU A 609 9.05 6.85 -19.44
C LEU A 609 9.38 5.42 -19.88
N LEU A 610 10.63 5.19 -20.31
CA LEU A 610 11.10 3.85 -20.70
C LEU A 610 11.06 2.88 -19.52
N ALA A 611 11.44 3.35 -18.32
CA ALA A 611 11.42 2.51 -17.12
C ALA A 611 10.00 2.13 -16.68
N ALA A 612 9.01 2.96 -17.01
CA ALA A 612 7.61 2.72 -16.73
C ALA A 612 6.91 1.78 -17.73
N LEU A 613 7.50 1.51 -18.89
CA LEU A 613 6.90 0.60 -19.88
C LEU A 613 6.85 -0.85 -19.34
N PRO A 614 5.69 -1.53 -19.44
CA PRO A 614 5.57 -2.92 -18.99
C PRO A 614 6.28 -3.89 -19.95
N GLU A 615 6.26 -3.57 -21.24
CA GLU A 615 6.76 -4.41 -22.33
C GLU A 615 7.45 -3.55 -23.40
N VAL A 616 8.26 -4.19 -24.24
CA VAL A 616 8.98 -3.61 -25.37
C VAL A 616 8.84 -4.53 -26.57
N ASP A 617 8.71 -3.97 -27.76
CA ASP A 617 8.74 -4.74 -29.00
C ASP A 617 10.16 -5.21 -29.37
N SER A 618 10.23 -6.19 -30.27
CA SER A 618 11.49 -6.75 -30.76
C SER A 618 12.34 -5.74 -31.54
N GLU A 619 11.72 -4.75 -32.18
CA GLU A 619 12.42 -3.72 -32.97
C GLU A 619 13.21 -2.77 -32.06
N ALA A 620 12.65 -2.42 -30.90
CA ALA A 620 13.33 -1.67 -29.86
C ALA A 620 14.54 -2.45 -29.31
N LEU A 621 14.40 -3.76 -29.09
CA LEU A 621 15.51 -4.62 -28.66
C LEU A 621 16.65 -4.67 -29.69
N LEU A 622 16.34 -4.74 -30.98
CA LEU A 622 17.36 -4.67 -32.04
C LEU A 622 18.06 -3.31 -32.07
N SER A 623 17.31 -2.22 -31.82
CA SER A 623 17.87 -0.87 -31.75
C SER A 623 18.85 -0.70 -30.59
N LEU A 624 18.68 -1.44 -29.47
CA LEU A 624 19.57 -1.39 -28.31
C LEU A 624 21.01 -1.76 -28.65
N GLU A 625 21.22 -2.80 -29.47
CA GLU A 625 22.56 -3.27 -29.81
C GLU A 625 23.39 -2.21 -30.54
N SER A 626 22.74 -1.48 -31.46
CA SER A 626 23.34 -0.37 -32.19
C SER A 626 23.65 0.81 -31.24
N LEU A 627 22.67 1.21 -30.43
CA LEU A 627 22.80 2.35 -29.52
C LEU A 627 23.84 2.13 -28.42
N ALA A 628 24.00 0.88 -27.97
CA ALA A 628 24.94 0.51 -26.91
C ALA A 628 26.40 0.46 -27.36
N ARG A 629 26.68 0.60 -28.66
CA ARG A 629 28.05 0.77 -29.17
C ARG A 629 28.52 2.24 -29.12
N GLY A 630 27.62 3.19 -28.86
CA GLY A 630 27.93 4.62 -28.83
C GLY A 630 28.27 5.21 -27.47
N GLU A 631 28.57 6.52 -27.44
CA GLU A 631 28.94 7.29 -26.24
C GLU A 631 27.84 7.30 -25.14
N GLY A 632 26.59 7.00 -25.51
CA GLY A 632 25.44 6.91 -24.60
C GLY A 632 25.34 5.60 -23.81
N ARG A 633 26.19 4.59 -24.05
CA ARG A 633 26.06 3.23 -23.49
C ARG A 633 25.81 3.20 -21.98
N ASN A 634 26.59 3.94 -21.19
CA ASN A 634 26.50 3.88 -19.73
C ASN A 634 25.16 4.44 -19.22
N ARG A 635 24.66 5.53 -19.82
CA ARG A 635 23.34 6.10 -19.47
C ARG A 635 22.22 5.12 -19.82
N LEU A 636 22.35 4.46 -20.96
CA LEU A 636 21.41 3.48 -21.44
C LEU A 636 21.35 2.30 -20.47
N LEU A 637 22.48 1.70 -20.12
CA LEU A 637 22.56 0.60 -19.15
C LEU A 637 21.96 0.98 -17.79
N GLN A 638 22.30 2.16 -17.25
CA GLN A 638 21.77 2.62 -15.97
C GLN A 638 20.24 2.77 -15.99
N THR A 639 19.69 3.19 -17.14
CA THR A 639 18.24 3.34 -17.33
C THR A 639 17.56 1.97 -17.38
N LEU A 640 18.11 1.04 -18.17
CA LEU A 640 17.52 -0.29 -18.37
C LEU A 640 17.49 -1.14 -17.10
N GLU A 641 18.46 -0.98 -16.20
CA GLU A 641 18.45 -1.65 -14.89
C GLU A 641 17.25 -1.26 -14.01
N ARG A 642 16.75 -0.03 -14.19
CA ARG A 642 15.59 0.49 -13.46
C ARG A 642 14.27 0.17 -14.16
N ALA A 643 14.31 -0.41 -15.37
CA ALA A 643 13.12 -0.67 -16.14
C ALA A 643 12.28 -1.79 -15.53
N ARG A 644 10.96 -1.59 -15.49
CA ARG A 644 10.01 -2.62 -15.04
C ARG A 644 10.00 -3.82 -15.98
N CYS A 645 10.17 -3.57 -17.28
CA CYS A 645 10.21 -4.62 -18.31
C CYS A 645 11.38 -5.61 -18.07
N PRO A 646 11.09 -6.92 -17.87
CA PRO A 646 12.12 -7.94 -17.68
C PRO A 646 13.11 -8.04 -18.85
N ALA A 647 12.63 -7.96 -20.10
CA ALA A 647 13.46 -8.08 -21.29
C ALA A 647 14.56 -7.01 -21.36
N LEU A 648 14.25 -5.77 -20.96
CA LEU A 648 15.23 -4.68 -20.90
C LEU A 648 16.30 -4.92 -19.81
N ARG A 649 15.90 -5.47 -18.67
CA ARG A 649 16.82 -5.79 -17.55
C ARG A 649 17.74 -6.95 -17.91
N GLU A 650 17.20 -8.05 -18.45
CA GLU A 650 17.98 -9.19 -18.92
C GLU A 650 19.00 -8.77 -19.98
N TRP A 651 18.59 -7.93 -20.93
CA TRP A 651 19.50 -7.38 -21.94
C TRP A 651 20.62 -6.55 -21.30
N ALA A 652 20.31 -5.69 -20.32
CA ALA A 652 21.30 -4.85 -19.63
C ALA A 652 22.30 -5.68 -18.80
N GLU A 653 21.86 -6.77 -18.18
CA GLU A 653 22.71 -7.72 -17.46
C GLU A 653 23.67 -8.43 -18.42
N GLY A 654 23.17 -8.96 -19.55
CA GLY A 654 23.99 -9.58 -20.57
C GLY A 654 25.05 -8.64 -21.17
N ALA A 655 24.65 -7.40 -21.47
CA ALA A 655 25.54 -6.38 -22.04
C ALA A 655 26.67 -5.92 -21.08
N ARG A 656 26.59 -6.24 -19.77
CA ARG A 656 27.69 -6.04 -18.80
C ARG A 656 28.65 -7.21 -18.75
N GLY A 657 28.15 -8.44 -18.89
CA GLY A 657 28.94 -9.66 -18.89
C GLY A 657 29.93 -9.73 -20.05
N ASP A 658 29.59 -9.12 -21.18
CA ASP A 658 30.40 -9.14 -22.40
C ASP A 658 31.59 -8.14 -22.40
N ARG A 659 31.94 -7.59 -21.23
CA ARG A 659 33.25 -6.93 -21.05
C ARG A 659 34.32 -8.02 -21.01
N GLY A 660 34.82 -8.39 -22.18
CA GLY A 660 36.04 -9.21 -22.31
C GLY A 660 37.15 -8.69 -21.39
N PRO A 661 38.07 -9.57 -20.95
CA PRO A 661 39.05 -9.26 -19.91
C PRO A 661 39.76 -7.95 -20.24
N LYS A 662 39.71 -6.98 -19.33
CA LYS A 662 40.46 -5.74 -19.44
C LYS A 662 41.92 -6.12 -19.72
N LYS A 663 42.44 -5.78 -20.91
CA LYS A 663 43.88 -5.82 -21.16
C LYS A 663 44.52 -4.87 -20.16
N SER A 664 45.10 -5.44 -19.10
CA SER A 664 45.94 -4.79 -18.11
C SER A 664 47.25 -4.35 -18.73
#